data_AF-A0A2T7TSG1-F1
#
_entry.id   AF-A0A2T7TSG1-F1
#
_cell.length_a   1.000
_cell.length_b   1.000
_cell.length_c   1.000
_cell.angle_alpha   90.00
_cell.angle_beta   90.00
_cell.angle_gamma   90.00
#
_symmetry.space_group_name_H-M   'P 1'
#
loop_
_entity.id
_entity.type
_entity.pdbx_description
1 polymer ?
#
loop_
_entity_poly.entity_id
_entity_poly.type
_entity_poly.pdbx_seq_one_letter_code
_entity_poly.pdbx_strand_id
1 'polypeptide(L)'
;MNMMTRQSLDPVTFEVLKNSFISSVDQMAERMLRTCYSFVIYNRDFSNGLHDSDGNSVAQGNQDIAVHVGTLHFTCKDVIRAFKGNMLPGDVYAINDPYAGGTHFNDVRLIRPIFDDDCLIGFSQSNGHWSDLGGSVPGSFDVTAREMFREGMRITPVRLFHGGRFCADVANMIAFNTRDPHSIIGDIHSQAQATQVAEGDLLRLVKKYGRAQVIQGMQEVQDYVERAVRQRIAALPDGTWETVDYIDRDPAGGEGMIPIRIKMTIKGDSIHYDFTGSHPTIGSIYNSAPGATFSAVVAGMKTFFPDLPLNSGFYRMIEVTAPKNSIVSAEWPVAVTGFLMPFEKIMNAIFEMWSKIMPERAIACAFNLEYLLAGGRDARKDDKPIFMFYEWLPGGWGGRNGKDGADVTTAAFGTGLMSQPNEGNERVNPTRTVEFQILRDSAGPGKWRGGTGVQKTSILLEAENAVMSYICDRERAVVWGVEGGLPSMPHGLSIKRAGSDEEVWLGSVFSDYPVYTGDQFARPTAGGGGFGDPLERDPGKVVEDVIDDYVSIERAARDYGVVIRPIDPDLWRYEVDAEATEVLRAEIRAKRKEWARMDPVEVSRLYKDGKLDKLDVLRRYAVILDWETGDVLEKTTAQFRESFEKRTIARWS
;
A
#
# COMPACT_ATOMS: atom_id res chain seq x y z
N MET A 1 18.12 -25.99 40.39
CA MET A 1 17.41 -26.60 39.25
C MET A 1 18.15 -26.14 37.99
N ASN A 2 18.84 -27.07 37.32
CA ASN A 2 19.97 -26.80 36.43
C ASN A 2 19.64 -25.83 35.29
N MET A 3 20.37 -24.70 35.24
CA MET A 3 20.64 -23.97 34.00
C MET A 3 21.43 -24.92 33.09
N MET A 4 20.75 -25.70 32.25
CA MET A 4 21.39 -26.19 31.04
C MET A 4 21.71 -24.96 30.18
N THR A 5 22.98 -24.62 30.10
CA THR A 5 23.52 -23.76 29.06
C THR A 5 23.03 -24.29 27.71
N ARG A 6 22.04 -23.62 27.09
CA ARG A 6 21.62 -23.93 25.72
C ARG A 6 22.86 -23.82 24.84
N GLN A 7 23.37 -24.94 24.34
CA GLN A 7 24.44 -24.92 23.34
C GLN A 7 23.86 -24.31 22.08
N SER A 8 24.33 -23.13 21.68
CA SER A 8 23.95 -22.50 20.41
C SER A 8 24.26 -23.44 19.25
N LEU A 9 23.46 -23.38 18.17
CA LEU A 9 23.79 -24.10 16.94
C LEU A 9 25.18 -23.69 16.45
N ASP A 10 25.89 -24.61 15.81
CA ASP A 10 27.11 -24.23 15.12
C ASP A 10 26.77 -23.27 13.96
N PRO A 11 27.68 -22.33 13.62
CA PRO A 11 27.39 -21.30 12.62
C PRO A 11 26.98 -21.84 11.25
N VAL A 12 27.47 -23.02 10.85
CA VAL A 12 27.14 -23.63 9.56
C VAL A 12 25.71 -24.14 9.57
N THR A 13 25.33 -24.89 10.60
CA THR A 13 23.95 -25.38 10.76
C THR A 13 22.97 -24.23 10.89
N PHE A 14 23.30 -23.19 11.66
CA PHE A 14 22.48 -21.99 11.77
C PHE A 14 22.22 -21.33 10.41
N GLU A 15 23.27 -21.07 9.63
CA GLU A 15 23.13 -20.44 8.31
C GLU A 15 22.32 -21.31 7.33
N VAL A 16 22.52 -22.63 7.34
CA VAL A 16 21.75 -23.54 6.50
C VAL A 16 20.27 -23.55 6.88
N LEU A 17 19.94 -23.62 8.18
CA LEU A 17 18.55 -23.61 8.64
C LEU A 17 17.88 -22.28 8.34
N LYS A 18 18.53 -21.14 8.65
CA LYS A 18 18.03 -19.79 8.36
C LYS A 18 17.63 -19.63 6.88
N ASN A 19 18.53 -20.00 5.97
CA ASN A 19 18.24 -19.91 4.53
C ASN A 19 17.19 -20.94 4.08
N SER A 20 17.16 -22.13 4.69
CA SER A 20 16.16 -23.16 4.36
C SER A 20 14.74 -22.74 4.76
N PHE A 21 14.57 -22.05 5.89
CA PHE A 21 13.25 -21.55 6.31
C PHE A 21 12.71 -20.52 5.33
N ILE A 22 13.54 -19.56 4.91
CA ILE A 22 13.16 -18.56 3.90
C ILE A 22 12.84 -19.24 2.56
N SER A 23 13.70 -20.16 2.11
CA SER A 23 13.48 -20.90 0.86
C SER A 23 12.21 -21.77 0.89
N SER A 24 11.81 -22.27 2.06
CA SER A 24 10.54 -23.00 2.20
C SER A 24 9.36 -22.07 1.92
N VAL A 25 9.40 -20.84 2.44
CA VAL A 25 8.35 -19.83 2.22
C VAL A 25 8.32 -19.35 0.76
N ASP A 26 9.48 -19.10 0.15
CA ASP A 26 9.54 -18.70 -1.26
C ASP A 26 9.01 -19.81 -2.20
N GLN A 27 9.21 -21.09 -1.84
CA GLN A 27 8.60 -22.21 -2.57
C GLN A 27 7.07 -22.29 -2.39
N MET A 28 6.52 -21.86 -1.25
CA MET A 28 5.07 -21.71 -1.07
C MET A 28 4.52 -20.68 -2.07
N ALA A 29 5.19 -19.53 -2.21
CA ALA A 29 4.80 -18.46 -3.13
C ALA A 29 4.78 -18.94 -4.59
N GLU A 30 5.83 -19.63 -5.02
CA GLU A 30 5.91 -20.20 -6.38
C GLU A 30 4.80 -21.23 -6.63
N ARG A 31 4.42 -22.00 -5.61
CA ARG A 31 3.31 -22.95 -5.70
C ARG A 31 1.98 -22.25 -5.84
N MET A 32 1.71 -21.22 -5.03
CA MET A 32 0.49 -20.42 -5.14
C MET A 32 0.31 -19.83 -6.54
N LEU A 33 1.36 -19.22 -7.10
CA LEU A 33 1.29 -18.59 -8.43
C LEU A 33 0.90 -19.57 -9.53
N ARG A 34 1.32 -20.83 -9.42
CA ARG A 34 1.03 -21.86 -10.42
C ARG A 34 -0.35 -22.52 -10.24
N THR A 35 -0.98 -22.37 -9.08
CA THR A 35 -2.21 -23.10 -8.74
C THR A 35 -3.39 -22.20 -8.35
N CYS A 36 -3.18 -20.89 -8.21
CA CYS A 36 -4.25 -19.93 -7.93
C CYS A 36 -5.23 -19.80 -9.11
N TYR A 37 -6.44 -19.35 -8.78
CA TYR A 37 -7.55 -19.19 -9.70
C TYR A 37 -7.94 -17.71 -9.83
N SER A 38 -7.94 -16.96 -8.72
CA SER A 38 -8.25 -15.53 -8.79
C SER A 38 -7.13 -14.75 -9.47
N PHE A 39 -7.54 -13.80 -10.31
CA PHE A 39 -6.62 -12.90 -10.99
C PHE A 39 -5.85 -12.02 -10.01
N VAL A 40 -6.43 -11.74 -8.84
CA VAL A 40 -5.80 -10.96 -7.76
C VAL A 40 -4.57 -11.69 -7.20
N ILE A 41 -4.71 -12.96 -6.80
CA ILE A 41 -3.58 -13.77 -6.31
C ILE A 41 -2.56 -14.03 -7.43
N TYR A 42 -3.02 -14.23 -8.67
CA TYR A 42 -2.13 -14.40 -9.83
C TYR A 42 -1.19 -13.19 -10.02
N ASN A 43 -1.64 -11.99 -9.67
CA ASN A 43 -0.83 -10.76 -9.71
C ASN A 43 -0.15 -10.42 -8.37
N ARG A 44 0.09 -11.46 -7.55
CA ARG A 44 0.89 -11.44 -6.31
C ARG A 44 0.28 -10.72 -5.11
N ASP A 45 -1.03 -10.53 -5.05
CA ASP A 45 -1.69 -10.10 -3.81
C ASP A 45 -1.86 -11.29 -2.84
N PHE A 46 -0.74 -11.76 -2.31
CA PHE A 46 -0.65 -12.84 -1.34
C PHE A 46 0.62 -12.72 -0.50
N SER A 47 0.67 -13.47 0.62
CA SER A 47 1.90 -13.66 1.38
C SER A 47 1.94 -15.00 2.10
N ASN A 48 3.12 -15.48 2.40
CA ASN A 48 3.38 -16.75 3.04
C ASN A 48 4.27 -16.57 4.27
N GLY A 49 4.10 -17.46 5.25
CA GLY A 49 4.83 -17.40 6.51
C GLY A 49 5.10 -18.77 7.08
N LEU A 50 6.26 -18.89 7.73
CA LEU A 50 6.59 -19.99 8.63
C LEU A 50 6.60 -19.47 10.06
N HIS A 51 5.98 -20.21 10.96
CA HIS A 51 5.85 -19.86 12.37
C HIS A 51 6.35 -20.98 13.27
N ASP A 52 6.87 -20.63 14.45
CA ASP A 52 7.16 -21.59 15.51
C ASP A 52 5.87 -22.10 16.17
N SER A 53 6.00 -23.03 17.12
CA SER A 53 4.86 -23.64 17.82
C SER A 53 4.01 -22.66 18.63
N ASP A 54 4.53 -21.47 18.94
CA ASP A 54 3.84 -20.40 19.64
C ASP A 54 3.23 -19.36 18.67
N GLY A 55 3.34 -19.60 17.37
CA GLY A 55 2.84 -18.73 16.31
C GLY A 55 3.70 -17.50 16.05
N ASN A 56 4.92 -17.41 16.59
CA ASN A 56 5.84 -16.33 16.24
C ASN A 56 6.40 -16.57 14.84
N SER A 57 6.51 -15.51 14.05
CA SER A 57 7.03 -15.60 12.70
C SER A 57 8.53 -15.92 12.73
N VAL A 58 8.92 -16.96 12.00
CA VAL A 58 10.30 -17.41 11.79
C VAL A 58 10.83 -16.85 10.48
N ALA A 59 10.02 -16.93 9.43
CA ALA A 59 10.32 -16.43 8.09
C ALA A 59 9.04 -15.95 7.39
N GLN A 60 9.20 -15.02 6.45
CA GLN A 60 8.19 -14.50 5.53
C GLN A 60 8.78 -14.42 4.13
N GLY A 61 7.93 -14.42 3.09
CA GLY A 61 8.40 -14.46 1.72
C GLY A 61 9.13 -13.19 1.31
N ASN A 62 10.17 -13.33 0.49
CA ASN A 62 11.01 -12.20 0.08
C ASN A 62 10.33 -11.25 -0.93
N GLN A 63 9.33 -11.75 -1.63
CA GLN A 63 8.60 -11.05 -2.69
C GLN A 63 7.10 -10.93 -2.36
N ASP A 64 6.77 -11.11 -1.09
CA ASP A 64 5.42 -10.98 -0.57
C ASP A 64 5.10 -9.50 -0.34
N ILE A 65 3.82 -9.16 -0.27
CA ILE A 65 3.40 -7.76 -0.13
C ILE A 65 3.65 -7.22 1.29
N ALA A 66 3.99 -5.93 1.36
CA ALA A 66 4.43 -5.29 2.60
C ALA A 66 3.33 -5.22 3.67
N VAL A 67 2.05 -5.21 3.29
CA VAL A 67 0.92 -5.11 4.22
C VAL A 67 0.71 -6.33 5.14
N HIS A 68 1.24 -7.49 4.78
CA HIS A 68 1.11 -8.68 5.64
C HIS A 68 2.23 -8.75 6.69
N VAL A 69 3.26 -7.93 6.55
CA VAL A 69 4.38 -7.82 7.48
C VAL A 69 3.86 -7.48 8.87
N GLY A 70 4.23 -8.28 9.88
CA GLY A 70 3.80 -8.01 11.25
C GLY A 70 2.32 -8.34 11.53
N THR A 71 1.54 -8.90 10.60
CA THR A 71 0.15 -9.34 10.90
C THR A 71 -0.01 -10.85 10.94
N LEU A 72 0.76 -11.60 10.14
CA LEU A 72 0.58 -13.06 9.99
C LEU A 72 0.63 -13.79 11.34
N HIS A 73 1.54 -13.38 12.21
CA HIS A 73 1.72 -13.99 13.53
C HIS A 73 0.52 -13.79 14.48
N PHE A 74 -0.24 -12.70 14.37
CA PHE A 74 -1.43 -12.49 15.20
C PHE A 74 -2.54 -13.49 14.85
N THR A 75 -2.80 -13.68 13.56
CA THR A 75 -3.82 -14.63 13.10
C THR A 75 -3.42 -16.09 13.34
N CYS A 76 -2.13 -16.42 13.23
CA CYS A 76 -1.63 -17.74 13.63
C CYS A 76 -1.92 -18.00 15.12
N LYS A 77 -1.61 -17.02 15.98
CA LYS A 77 -1.90 -17.10 17.43
C LYS A 77 -3.40 -17.20 17.73
N ASP A 78 -4.26 -16.56 16.96
CA ASP A 78 -5.70 -16.66 17.17
C ASP A 78 -6.25 -18.05 16.78
N VAL A 79 -5.73 -18.66 15.71
CA VAL A 79 -6.02 -20.06 15.37
C VAL A 79 -5.53 -21.02 16.47
N ILE A 80 -4.31 -20.80 16.99
CA ILE A 80 -3.77 -21.56 18.13
C ILE A 80 -4.70 -21.44 19.34
N ARG A 81 -5.16 -20.23 19.67
CA ARG A 81 -6.10 -19.99 20.78
C ARG A 81 -7.40 -20.77 20.59
N ALA A 82 -7.98 -20.74 19.40
CA ALA A 82 -9.28 -21.35 19.13
C ALA A 82 -9.24 -22.89 19.11
N PHE A 83 -8.14 -23.48 18.64
CA PHE A 83 -8.02 -24.93 18.45
C PHE A 83 -7.00 -25.62 19.37
N LYS A 84 -6.55 -24.94 20.44
CA LYS A 84 -5.56 -25.47 21.38
C LYS A 84 -5.97 -26.87 21.88
N GLY A 85 -5.08 -27.85 21.68
CA GLY A 85 -5.29 -29.24 22.09
C GLY A 85 -6.19 -30.08 21.17
N ASN A 86 -6.73 -29.49 20.10
CA ASN A 86 -7.65 -30.14 19.14
C ASN A 86 -7.13 -30.10 17.70
N MET A 87 -5.84 -29.84 17.52
CA MET A 87 -5.16 -29.83 16.21
C MET A 87 -4.61 -31.21 15.88
N LEU A 88 -4.72 -31.61 14.60
CA LEU A 88 -4.22 -32.88 14.09
C LEU A 88 -3.31 -32.67 12.87
N PRO A 89 -2.38 -33.60 12.58
CA PRO A 89 -1.68 -33.63 11.30
C PRO A 89 -2.67 -33.61 10.12
N GLY A 90 -2.40 -32.78 9.12
CA GLY A 90 -3.27 -32.59 7.94
C GLY A 90 -4.50 -31.70 8.16
N ASP A 91 -4.70 -31.12 9.35
CA ASP A 91 -5.67 -30.05 9.51
C ASP A 91 -5.22 -28.78 8.75
N VAL A 92 -6.17 -28.00 8.26
CA VAL A 92 -5.93 -26.64 7.74
C VAL A 92 -7.08 -25.74 8.18
N TYR A 93 -6.74 -24.59 8.75
CA TYR A 93 -7.68 -23.61 9.29
C TYR A 93 -7.76 -22.37 8.42
N ALA A 94 -8.88 -21.64 8.46
CA ALA A 94 -9.08 -20.36 7.80
C ALA A 94 -9.44 -19.25 8.80
N ILE A 95 -8.98 -18.03 8.51
CA ILE A 95 -9.31 -16.80 9.26
C ILE A 95 -9.10 -15.57 8.35
N ASN A 96 -9.97 -14.56 8.44
CA ASN A 96 -9.77 -13.25 7.79
C ASN A 96 -10.03 -12.07 8.75
N ASP A 97 -10.16 -12.35 10.05
CA ASP A 97 -10.67 -11.42 11.05
C ASP A 97 -9.70 -10.24 11.32
N PRO A 98 -10.05 -9.00 10.91
CA PRO A 98 -9.19 -7.83 11.12
C PRO A 98 -8.99 -7.50 12.60
N TYR A 99 -10.01 -7.76 13.41
CA TYR A 99 -10.00 -7.48 14.85
C TYR A 99 -9.20 -8.51 15.65
N ALA A 100 -8.80 -9.63 15.02
CA ALA A 100 -7.87 -10.62 15.57
C ALA A 100 -6.40 -10.34 15.16
N GLY A 101 -6.12 -9.14 14.65
CA GLY A 101 -4.80 -8.75 14.15
C GLY A 101 -4.56 -9.04 12.66
N GLY A 102 -5.63 -9.30 11.91
CA GLY A 102 -5.64 -9.30 10.45
C GLY A 102 -5.57 -7.89 9.86
N THR A 103 -5.80 -7.82 8.54
CA THR A 103 -5.78 -6.61 7.72
C THR A 103 -7.20 -6.16 7.36
N HIS A 104 -7.86 -6.88 6.46
CA HIS A 104 -9.27 -6.73 6.08
C HIS A 104 -9.89 -8.07 5.67
N PHE A 105 -11.19 -8.09 5.36
CA PHE A 105 -11.92 -9.33 5.10
C PHE A 105 -11.47 -10.05 3.82
N ASN A 106 -11.01 -9.33 2.80
CA ASN A 106 -10.55 -9.97 1.57
C ASN A 106 -9.25 -10.76 1.75
N ASP A 107 -8.45 -10.45 2.78
CA ASP A 107 -7.22 -11.19 3.08
C ASP A 107 -7.52 -12.45 3.90
N VAL A 108 -7.75 -13.57 3.21
CA VAL A 108 -8.08 -14.85 3.84
C VAL A 108 -6.83 -15.71 4.01
N ARG A 109 -6.60 -16.15 5.25
CA ARG A 109 -5.39 -16.86 5.68
C ARG A 109 -5.70 -18.32 5.92
N LEU A 110 -4.95 -19.20 5.27
CA LEU A 110 -4.96 -20.64 5.53
C LEU A 110 -3.72 -21.02 6.35
N ILE A 111 -3.94 -21.69 7.47
CA ILE A 111 -2.92 -22.02 8.47
C ILE A 111 -2.90 -23.54 8.71
N ARG A 112 -1.73 -24.15 8.55
CA ARG A 112 -1.49 -25.58 8.74
C ARG A 112 -0.56 -25.82 9.93
N PRO A 113 -0.98 -26.55 10.98
CA PRO A 113 -0.05 -27.05 12.00
C PRO A 113 0.85 -28.13 11.40
N ILE A 114 2.14 -28.08 11.73
CA ILE A 114 3.15 -29.04 11.27
C ILE A 114 3.56 -29.91 12.45
N PHE A 115 3.43 -31.23 12.29
CA PHE A 115 3.74 -32.21 13.32
C PHE A 115 4.89 -33.11 12.88
N ASP A 116 5.84 -33.35 13.78
CA ASP A 116 6.76 -34.48 13.70
C ASP A 116 6.32 -35.53 14.73
N ASP A 117 5.78 -36.65 14.24
CA ASP A 117 4.97 -37.60 15.01
C ASP A 117 3.80 -36.93 15.75
N ASP A 118 3.80 -36.96 17.07
CA ASP A 118 2.82 -36.36 17.98
C ASP A 118 3.19 -34.94 18.43
N CYS A 119 4.34 -34.43 18.01
CA CYS A 119 4.87 -33.14 18.45
C CYS A 119 4.60 -32.05 17.43
N LEU A 120 3.82 -31.04 17.82
CA LEU A 120 3.65 -29.81 17.06
C LEU A 120 4.98 -29.03 17.05
N ILE A 121 5.57 -28.85 15.87
CA ILE A 121 6.87 -28.18 15.71
C ILE A 121 6.75 -26.77 15.14
N GLY A 122 5.62 -26.40 14.56
CA GLY A 122 5.40 -25.08 13.98
C GLY A 122 4.14 -25.01 13.11
N PHE A 123 4.00 -23.92 12.36
CA PHE A 123 2.90 -23.70 11.44
C PHE A 123 3.38 -23.12 10.12
N SER A 124 2.74 -23.49 9.02
CA SER A 124 2.84 -22.76 7.75
C SER A 124 1.54 -22.01 7.49
N GLN A 125 1.67 -20.80 6.95
CA GLN A 125 0.56 -19.90 6.71
C GLN A 125 0.63 -19.33 5.30
N SER A 126 -0.52 -19.27 4.62
CA SER A 126 -0.70 -18.69 3.29
C SER A 126 -1.88 -17.73 3.32
N ASN A 127 -1.62 -16.45 3.10
CA ASN A 127 -2.62 -15.39 2.95
C ASN A 127 -2.86 -15.15 1.45
N GLY A 128 -4.11 -15.16 1.00
CA GLY A 128 -4.48 -14.77 -0.36
C GLY A 128 -5.60 -13.74 -0.31
N HIS A 129 -5.49 -12.71 -1.16
CA HIS A 129 -6.54 -11.72 -1.30
C HIS A 129 -7.64 -12.25 -2.22
N TRP A 130 -8.79 -12.54 -1.63
CA TRP A 130 -9.97 -12.97 -2.34
C TRP A 130 -10.73 -11.75 -2.84
N SER A 131 -11.01 -11.70 -4.14
CA SER A 131 -11.55 -10.50 -4.78
C SER A 131 -12.90 -10.03 -4.24
N ASP A 132 -13.68 -10.89 -3.58
CA ASP A 132 -15.00 -10.56 -3.04
C ASP A 132 -15.38 -11.49 -1.89
N LEU A 133 -15.96 -10.93 -0.83
CA LEU A 133 -16.43 -11.63 0.37
C LEU A 133 -17.94 -11.47 0.61
N GLY A 134 -18.70 -11.09 -0.43
CA GLY A 134 -20.15 -10.92 -0.33
C GLY A 134 -20.61 -9.61 0.31
N GLY A 135 -19.76 -8.58 0.36
CA GLY A 135 -20.15 -7.24 0.83
C GLY A 135 -21.27 -6.60 -0.02
N SER A 136 -21.75 -5.43 0.39
CA SER A 136 -22.88 -4.71 -0.24
C SER A 136 -22.63 -4.36 -1.71
N VAL A 137 -21.38 -4.17 -2.11
CA VAL A 137 -20.96 -3.88 -3.49
C VAL A 137 -19.96 -4.93 -4.00
N PRO A 138 -19.83 -5.12 -5.32
CA PRO A 138 -18.76 -5.93 -5.90
C PRO A 138 -17.38 -5.53 -5.35
N GLY A 139 -16.61 -6.52 -4.92
CA GLY A 139 -15.29 -6.30 -4.34
C GLY A 139 -15.31 -6.19 -2.81
N SER A 140 -16.48 -5.91 -2.23
CA SER A 140 -16.69 -5.69 -0.79
C SER A 140 -16.16 -4.36 -0.23
N PHE A 141 -15.78 -3.41 -1.09
CA PHE A 141 -15.34 -2.07 -0.70
C PHE A 141 -16.45 -1.02 -0.91
N ASP A 142 -17.37 -0.96 0.05
CA ASP A 142 -18.40 0.08 0.11
C ASP A 142 -17.90 1.24 0.96
N VAL A 143 -17.44 2.34 0.35
CA VAL A 143 -16.85 3.48 1.06
C VAL A 143 -17.81 4.14 2.07
N THR A 144 -19.12 3.87 1.96
CA THR A 144 -20.15 4.39 2.87
C THR A 144 -20.43 3.46 4.05
N ALA A 145 -19.79 2.30 4.13
CA ALA A 145 -19.94 1.38 5.24
C ALA A 145 -19.35 1.99 6.53
N ARG A 146 -20.19 2.08 7.56
CA ARG A 146 -19.80 2.51 8.91
C ARG A 146 -19.50 1.32 9.83
N GLU A 147 -20.13 0.19 9.52
CA GLU A 147 -20.01 -1.05 10.26
C GLU A 147 -19.63 -2.17 9.29
N MET A 148 -18.84 -3.12 9.79
CA MET A 148 -18.28 -4.21 9.00
C MET A 148 -19.31 -5.15 8.37
N PHE A 149 -20.56 -5.14 8.84
CA PHE A 149 -21.61 -6.00 8.30
C PHE A 149 -21.95 -5.71 6.83
N ARG A 150 -21.54 -4.54 6.31
CA ARG A 150 -21.64 -4.21 4.87
C ARG A 150 -20.40 -4.64 4.07
N GLU A 151 -19.32 -5.00 4.75
CA GLU A 151 -18.02 -5.33 4.16
C GLU A 151 -17.85 -6.83 3.84
N GLY A 152 -18.90 -7.62 4.06
CA GLY A 152 -18.94 -9.03 3.73
C GLY A 152 -18.68 -9.94 4.92
N MET A 153 -18.25 -11.17 4.63
CA MET A 153 -18.19 -12.24 5.62
C MET A 153 -16.91 -12.17 6.47
N ARG A 154 -17.11 -12.06 7.78
CA ARG A 154 -16.06 -12.30 8.79
C ARG A 154 -15.92 -13.80 9.07
N ILE A 155 -14.76 -14.35 8.75
CA ILE A 155 -14.32 -15.71 9.02
C ILE A 155 -13.43 -15.68 10.28
N THR A 156 -14.02 -16.07 11.41
CA THR A 156 -13.26 -16.41 12.62
C THR A 156 -12.50 -17.72 12.41
N PRO A 157 -11.59 -18.15 13.31
CA PRO A 157 -10.90 -19.43 13.16
C PRO A 157 -11.86 -20.61 12.91
N VAL A 158 -11.82 -21.17 11.70
CA VAL A 158 -12.60 -22.34 11.28
C VAL A 158 -11.73 -23.38 10.60
N ARG A 159 -12.16 -24.64 10.58
CA ARG A 159 -11.42 -25.73 9.96
C ARG A 159 -11.92 -25.99 8.53
N LEU A 160 -11.04 -25.94 7.54
CA LEU A 160 -11.32 -26.28 6.13
C LEU A 160 -10.86 -27.68 5.73
N PHE A 161 -9.85 -28.20 6.42
CA PHE A 161 -9.40 -29.59 6.26
C PHE A 161 -9.29 -30.24 7.63
N HIS A 162 -9.83 -31.45 7.76
CA HIS A 162 -9.78 -32.25 8.98
C HIS A 162 -9.04 -33.56 8.74
N GLY A 163 -7.82 -33.69 9.27
CA GLY A 163 -6.97 -34.85 9.03
C GLY A 163 -6.75 -35.12 7.54
N GLY A 164 -6.57 -34.07 6.74
CA GLY A 164 -6.42 -34.15 5.27
C GLY A 164 -7.74 -34.26 4.48
N ARG A 165 -8.89 -34.45 5.14
CA ARG A 165 -10.20 -34.48 4.48
C ARG A 165 -10.76 -33.06 4.33
N PHE A 166 -11.12 -32.67 3.10
CA PHE A 166 -11.75 -31.39 2.82
C PHE A 166 -13.15 -31.28 3.45
N CYS A 167 -13.38 -30.24 4.26
CA CYS A 167 -14.66 -29.91 4.86
C CYS A 167 -15.52 -29.12 3.86
N ALA A 168 -16.05 -29.83 2.87
CA ALA A 168 -16.78 -29.23 1.74
C ALA A 168 -18.01 -28.42 2.18
N ASP A 169 -18.68 -28.81 3.27
CA ASP A 169 -19.80 -28.08 3.86
C ASP A 169 -19.37 -26.68 4.34
N VAL A 170 -18.28 -26.57 5.10
CA VAL A 170 -17.74 -25.29 5.58
C VAL A 170 -17.20 -24.45 4.42
N ALA A 171 -16.43 -25.06 3.53
CA ALA A 171 -15.84 -24.36 2.40
C ALA A 171 -16.91 -23.83 1.42
N ASN A 172 -17.97 -24.61 1.15
CA ASN A 172 -19.08 -24.16 0.31
C ASN A 172 -19.91 -23.09 0.99
N MET A 173 -20.14 -23.19 2.31
CA MET A 173 -20.80 -22.12 3.07
C MET A 173 -20.04 -20.80 2.92
N ILE A 174 -18.71 -20.83 2.94
CA ILE A 174 -17.89 -19.64 2.73
C ILE A 174 -17.97 -19.17 1.27
N ALA A 175 -17.59 -20.03 0.33
CA ALA A 175 -17.43 -19.66 -1.07
C ALA A 175 -18.73 -19.18 -1.74
N PHE A 176 -19.86 -19.85 -1.48
CA PHE A 176 -21.15 -19.51 -2.11
C PHE A 176 -21.86 -18.31 -1.48
N ASN A 177 -21.25 -17.67 -0.48
CA ASN A 177 -21.62 -16.32 -0.03
C ASN A 177 -20.75 -15.23 -0.66
N THR A 178 -20.01 -15.54 -1.73
CA THR A 178 -19.20 -14.59 -2.52
C THR A 178 -19.70 -14.52 -3.96
N ARG A 179 -19.19 -13.55 -4.73
CA ARG A 179 -19.52 -13.38 -6.16
C ARG A 179 -18.72 -14.25 -7.13
N ASP A 180 -17.66 -14.95 -6.68
CA ASP A 180 -16.89 -15.89 -7.53
C ASP A 180 -16.54 -17.20 -6.80
N PRO A 181 -17.55 -17.99 -6.38
CA PRO A 181 -17.36 -19.17 -5.52
C PRO A 181 -16.37 -20.20 -6.07
N HIS A 182 -16.32 -20.38 -7.40
CA HIS A 182 -15.45 -21.37 -8.02
C HIS A 182 -13.97 -21.01 -7.88
N SER A 183 -13.64 -19.72 -8.09
CA SER A 183 -12.28 -19.24 -7.85
C SER A 183 -11.91 -19.36 -6.38
N ILE A 184 -12.83 -19.04 -5.46
CA ILE A 184 -12.60 -19.16 -4.01
C ILE A 184 -12.31 -20.61 -3.60
N ILE A 185 -13.07 -21.59 -4.09
CA ILE A 185 -12.77 -23.01 -3.82
C ILE A 185 -11.39 -23.40 -4.40
N GLY A 186 -11.07 -22.93 -5.61
CA GLY A 186 -9.76 -23.14 -6.22
C GLY A 186 -8.63 -22.55 -5.39
N ASP A 187 -8.80 -21.34 -4.88
CA ASP A 187 -7.81 -20.63 -4.06
C ASP A 187 -7.66 -21.25 -2.67
N ILE A 188 -8.74 -21.75 -2.06
CA ILE A 188 -8.67 -22.57 -0.83
C ILE A 188 -7.75 -23.77 -1.04
N HIS A 189 -7.92 -24.50 -2.15
CA HIS A 189 -7.05 -25.63 -2.47
C HIS A 189 -5.62 -25.18 -2.75
N SER A 190 -5.43 -24.10 -3.53
CA SER A 190 -4.12 -23.53 -3.86
C SER A 190 -3.33 -23.15 -2.60
N GLN A 191 -3.93 -22.36 -1.70
CA GLN A 191 -3.34 -21.95 -0.43
C GLN A 191 -3.08 -23.15 0.49
N ALA A 192 -4.01 -24.11 0.58
CA ALA A 192 -3.80 -25.34 1.34
C ALA A 192 -2.60 -26.16 0.80
N GLN A 193 -2.44 -26.26 -0.52
CA GLN A 193 -1.29 -26.94 -1.12
C GLN A 193 0.02 -26.17 -0.92
N ALA A 194 -0.02 -24.84 -0.96
CA ALA A 194 1.15 -24.01 -0.62
C ALA A 194 1.63 -24.30 0.81
N THR A 195 0.73 -24.32 1.80
CA THR A 195 1.12 -24.66 3.20
C THR A 195 1.72 -26.05 3.35
N GLN A 196 1.33 -27.01 2.49
CA GLN A 196 1.89 -28.37 2.49
C GLN A 196 3.36 -28.41 2.07
N VAL A 197 3.80 -27.48 1.23
CA VAL A 197 5.19 -27.42 0.74
C VAL A 197 6.14 -27.15 1.90
N ALA A 198 5.82 -26.15 2.73
CA ALA A 198 6.59 -25.85 3.92
C ALA A 198 6.54 -26.97 4.98
N GLU A 199 5.41 -27.65 5.12
CA GLU A 199 5.32 -28.87 5.97
C GLU A 199 6.34 -29.93 5.50
N GLY A 200 6.33 -30.27 4.21
CA GLY A 200 7.26 -31.26 3.65
C GLY A 200 8.73 -30.86 3.80
N ASP A 201 9.06 -29.59 3.54
CA ASP A 201 10.42 -29.09 3.70
C ASP A 201 10.88 -29.09 5.15
N LEU A 202 10.01 -28.70 6.09
CA LEU A 202 10.36 -28.69 7.50
C LEU A 202 10.60 -30.10 8.02
N LEU A 203 9.76 -31.07 7.64
CA LEU A 203 9.95 -32.48 8.00
C LEU A 203 11.21 -33.08 7.39
N ARG A 204 11.59 -32.66 6.17
CA ARG A 204 12.87 -33.02 5.55
C ARG A 204 14.06 -32.49 6.36
N LEU A 205 13.98 -31.26 6.88
CA LEU A 205 15.00 -30.69 7.76
C LEU A 205 15.06 -31.46 9.08
N VAL A 206 13.92 -31.80 9.68
CA VAL A 206 13.85 -32.59 10.91
C VAL A 206 14.49 -33.98 10.72
N LYS A 207 14.22 -34.66 9.60
CA LYS A 207 14.87 -35.94 9.28
C LYS A 207 16.40 -35.84 9.18
N LYS A 208 16.92 -34.69 8.73
CA LYS A 208 18.36 -34.48 8.50
C LYS A 208 19.11 -34.00 9.75
N TYR A 209 18.54 -33.05 10.48
CA TYR A 209 19.20 -32.36 11.60
C TYR A 209 18.64 -32.75 12.97
N GLY A 210 17.50 -33.42 13.00
CA GLY A 210 16.77 -33.76 14.22
C GLY A 210 15.82 -32.65 14.68
N ARG A 211 14.70 -33.06 15.30
CA ARG A 211 13.62 -32.18 15.78
C ARG A 211 14.13 -31.04 16.66
N ALA A 212 15.00 -31.36 17.62
CA ALA A 212 15.53 -30.40 18.58
C ALA A 212 16.34 -29.27 17.91
N GLN A 213 17.18 -29.60 16.93
CA GLN A 213 17.99 -28.59 16.23
C GLN A 213 17.14 -27.69 15.34
N VAL A 214 16.10 -28.23 14.70
CA VAL A 214 15.19 -27.44 13.86
C VAL A 214 14.40 -26.44 14.70
N ILE A 215 13.79 -26.89 15.80
CA ILE A 215 13.07 -26.01 16.74
C ILE A 215 14.01 -24.95 17.31
N GLN A 216 15.22 -25.35 17.71
CA GLN A 216 16.23 -24.40 18.18
C GLN A 216 16.61 -23.38 17.09
N GLY A 217 16.76 -23.82 15.84
CA GLY A 217 17.06 -22.94 14.71
C GLY A 217 15.98 -21.90 14.48
N MET A 218 14.70 -22.26 14.60
CA MET A 218 13.60 -21.29 14.51
C MET A 218 13.71 -20.19 15.56
N GLN A 219 14.03 -20.55 16.81
CA GLN A 219 14.23 -19.59 17.90
C GLN A 219 15.47 -18.73 17.67
N GLU A 220 16.61 -19.34 17.31
CA GLU A 220 17.87 -18.62 17.13
C GLU A 220 17.81 -17.61 15.99
N VAL A 221 17.06 -17.90 14.91
CA VAL A 221 16.85 -16.97 13.80
C VAL A 221 16.06 -15.74 14.24
N GLN A 222 15.03 -15.92 15.08
CA GLN A 222 14.31 -14.79 15.68
C GLN A 222 15.22 -13.97 16.61
N ASP A 223 15.96 -14.65 17.50
CA ASP A 223 16.84 -13.97 18.46
C ASP A 223 18.02 -13.26 17.77
N TYR A 224 18.53 -13.81 16.67
CA TYR A 224 19.55 -13.18 15.83
C TYR A 224 19.05 -11.85 15.25
N VAL A 225 17.85 -11.85 14.67
CA VAL A 225 17.24 -10.63 14.12
C VAL A 225 17.01 -9.60 15.23
N GLU A 226 16.49 -10.01 16.38
CA GLU A 226 16.29 -9.10 17.52
C GLU A 226 17.60 -8.41 17.93
N ARG A 227 18.68 -9.19 18.13
CA ARG A 227 19.99 -8.62 18.48
C ARG A 227 20.50 -7.66 17.41
N ALA A 228 20.38 -8.04 16.14
CA ALA A 228 20.85 -7.22 15.02
C ALA A 228 20.10 -5.88 14.92
N VAL A 229 18.77 -5.89 15.08
CA VAL A 229 18.00 -4.65 15.03
C VAL A 229 18.28 -3.78 16.26
N ARG A 230 18.21 -4.34 17.47
CA ARG A 230 18.50 -3.61 18.71
C ARG A 230 19.86 -2.94 18.70
N GLN A 231 20.89 -3.61 18.18
CA GLN A 231 22.22 -3.03 18.03
C GLN A 231 22.22 -1.81 17.10
N ARG A 232 21.47 -1.84 16.00
CA ARG A 232 21.37 -0.69 15.09
C ARG A 232 20.59 0.45 15.71
N ILE A 233 19.52 0.16 16.45
CA ILE A 233 18.75 1.19 17.15
C ILE A 233 19.59 1.86 18.23
N ALA A 234 20.35 1.10 19.02
CA ALA A 234 21.26 1.63 20.03
C ALA A 234 22.40 2.50 19.46
N ALA A 235 22.70 2.38 18.17
CA ALA A 235 23.70 3.20 17.48
C ALA A 235 23.13 4.54 16.98
N LEU A 236 21.81 4.70 16.97
CA LEU A 236 21.13 5.93 16.60
C LEU A 236 21.01 6.87 17.81
N PRO A 237 20.87 8.19 17.59
CA PRO A 237 20.62 9.11 18.69
C PRO A 237 19.24 8.84 19.31
N ASP A 238 19.20 8.84 20.64
CA ASP A 238 17.94 8.98 21.37
C ASP A 238 17.26 10.30 20.97
N GLY A 239 15.95 10.27 20.79
CA GLY A 239 15.23 11.44 20.30
C GLY A 239 13.75 11.21 20.13
N THR A 240 13.04 12.28 19.78
CA THR A 240 11.62 12.24 19.46
C THR A 240 11.36 13.05 18.20
N TRP A 241 10.59 12.46 17.28
CA TRP A 241 10.20 13.06 16.03
C TRP A 241 8.69 12.93 15.86
N GLU A 242 8.07 13.94 15.26
CA GLU A 242 6.63 13.96 15.05
C GLU A 242 6.27 14.45 13.66
N THR A 243 5.20 13.88 13.14
CA THR A 243 4.58 14.32 11.90
C THR A 243 3.10 14.00 11.88
N VAL A 244 2.42 14.56 10.87
CA VAL A 244 1.02 14.31 10.58
C VAL A 244 0.86 14.09 9.08
N ASP A 245 0.09 13.06 8.75
CA ASP A 245 -0.50 12.87 7.43
C ASP A 245 -2.03 12.85 7.59
N TYR A 246 -2.75 12.92 6.49
CA TYR A 246 -4.18 13.08 6.45
C TYR A 246 -4.84 12.11 5.46
N ILE A 247 -6.01 11.59 5.83
CA ILE A 247 -6.97 11.02 4.89
C ILE A 247 -7.79 12.17 4.29
N ASP A 248 -8.08 12.12 2.98
CA ASP A 248 -8.73 13.19 2.24
C ASP A 248 -10.00 13.77 2.91
N ARG A 249 -10.93 12.90 3.32
CA ARG A 249 -12.21 13.29 3.94
C ARG A 249 -12.91 12.11 4.61
N ASP A 250 -13.81 12.41 5.55
CA ASP A 250 -14.88 11.51 5.96
C ASP A 250 -16.13 11.83 5.09
N PRO A 251 -16.63 10.89 4.25
CA PRO A 251 -17.86 11.09 3.48
C PRO A 251 -19.09 11.44 4.34
N ALA A 252 -19.09 11.06 5.62
CA ALA A 252 -20.14 11.41 6.58
C ALA A 252 -19.83 12.68 7.39
N GLY A 253 -18.64 13.26 7.22
CA GLY A 253 -18.13 14.42 7.95
C GLY A 253 -18.29 15.74 7.18
N GLY A 254 -17.83 16.83 7.82
CA GLY A 254 -17.76 18.14 7.19
C GLY A 254 -16.46 18.35 6.39
N GLU A 255 -16.30 19.54 5.83
CA GLU A 255 -15.06 19.93 5.15
C GLU A 255 -13.84 19.89 6.11
N GLY A 256 -12.69 19.46 5.58
CA GLY A 256 -11.43 19.23 6.30
C GLY A 256 -10.91 17.80 6.13
N MET A 257 -9.59 17.64 6.15
CA MET A 257 -8.91 16.35 6.09
C MET A 257 -8.77 15.72 7.48
N ILE A 258 -8.66 14.39 7.53
CA ILE A 258 -8.68 13.61 8.77
C ILE A 258 -7.25 13.28 9.24
N PRO A 259 -6.77 13.83 10.37
CA PRO A 259 -5.38 13.70 10.78
C PRO A 259 -5.03 12.32 11.37
N ILE A 260 -3.91 11.78 10.92
CA ILE A 260 -3.17 10.67 11.54
C ILE A 260 -1.87 11.25 12.08
N ARG A 261 -1.78 11.34 13.41
CA ARG A 261 -0.64 11.93 14.13
C ARG A 261 0.26 10.83 14.62
N ILE A 262 1.55 10.96 14.38
CA ILE A 262 2.55 9.97 14.81
C ILE A 262 3.70 10.70 15.49
N LYS A 263 4.01 10.24 16.70
CA LYS A 263 5.21 10.62 17.44
C LYS A 263 6.05 9.37 17.65
N MET A 264 7.27 9.39 17.13
CA MET A 264 8.24 8.31 17.26
C MET A 264 9.31 8.71 18.27
N THR A 265 9.59 7.84 19.25
CA THR A 265 10.66 8.03 20.24
C THR A 265 11.62 6.86 20.18
N ILE A 266 12.92 7.14 20.00
CA ILE A 266 14.01 6.16 20.15
C ILE A 266 14.62 6.38 21.53
N LYS A 267 14.74 5.30 22.30
CA LYS A 267 15.38 5.30 23.61
C LYS A 267 16.18 4.02 23.82
N GLY A 268 17.50 4.15 23.89
CA GLY A 268 18.42 3.01 23.96
C GLY A 268 18.25 2.12 22.74
N ASP A 269 17.80 0.88 22.94
CA ASP A 269 17.64 -0.11 21.87
C ASP A 269 16.17 -0.38 21.50
N SER A 270 15.27 0.54 21.87
CA SER A 270 13.82 0.40 21.71
C SER A 270 13.20 1.61 20.99
N ILE A 271 12.06 1.36 20.33
CA ILE A 271 11.31 2.39 19.59
C ILE A 271 9.86 2.37 20.01
N HIS A 272 9.32 3.54 20.31
CA HIS A 272 7.91 3.74 20.63
C HIS A 272 7.24 4.59 19.55
N TYR A 273 6.15 4.11 18.98
CA TYR A 273 5.27 4.87 18.08
C TYR A 273 3.96 5.19 18.79
N ASP A 274 3.72 6.47 19.04
CA ASP A 274 2.53 6.98 19.74
C ASP A 274 1.61 7.70 18.76
N PHE A 275 0.40 7.18 18.62
CA PHE A 275 -0.67 7.71 17.78
C PHE A 275 -1.69 8.58 18.54
N THR A 276 -1.41 8.94 19.79
CA THR A 276 -2.26 9.82 20.60
C THR A 276 -2.51 11.14 19.87
N GLY A 277 -3.79 11.54 19.79
CA GLY A 277 -4.23 12.73 19.06
C GLY A 277 -4.60 12.49 17.59
N SER A 278 -4.48 11.25 17.09
CA SER A 278 -5.11 10.85 15.83
C SER A 278 -6.64 10.91 15.93
N HIS A 279 -7.29 11.14 14.80
CA HIS A 279 -8.74 11.30 14.75
C HIS A 279 -9.49 10.05 15.25
N PRO A 280 -10.68 10.21 15.89
CA PRO A 280 -11.61 9.10 16.10
C PRO A 280 -11.92 8.35 14.79
N THR A 281 -12.49 7.16 14.89
CA THR A 281 -13.01 6.45 13.71
C THR A 281 -13.97 7.32 12.91
N ILE A 282 -13.93 7.16 11.59
CA ILE A 282 -14.74 7.92 10.64
C ILE A 282 -15.84 7.05 10.02
N GLY A 283 -16.86 7.69 9.45
CA GLY A 283 -18.03 7.03 8.87
C GLY A 283 -17.81 6.38 7.49
N SER A 284 -16.68 5.70 7.31
CA SER A 284 -16.28 5.00 6.09
C SER A 284 -15.42 3.77 6.38
N ILE A 285 -15.03 3.04 5.34
CA ILE A 285 -14.12 1.88 5.44
C ILE A 285 -12.65 2.26 5.67
N TYR A 286 -12.30 3.55 5.70
CA TYR A 286 -10.90 4.04 5.80
C TYR A 286 -10.35 4.07 7.22
N ASN A 287 -10.88 3.22 8.09
CA ASN A 287 -10.32 2.97 9.40
C ASN A 287 -9.37 1.76 9.36
N SER A 288 -8.36 1.76 10.23
CA SER A 288 -7.42 0.65 10.39
C SER A 288 -7.62 -0.04 11.73
N ALA A 289 -7.69 -1.38 11.70
CA ALA A 289 -7.61 -2.19 12.90
C ALA A 289 -6.18 -2.20 13.48
N PRO A 290 -5.98 -2.51 14.78
CA PRO A 290 -4.66 -2.47 15.41
C PRO A 290 -3.58 -3.30 14.70
N GLY A 291 -3.95 -4.47 14.13
CA GLY A 291 -3.02 -5.33 13.39
C GLY A 291 -2.44 -4.66 12.15
N ALA A 292 -3.32 -4.09 11.32
CA ALA A 292 -2.93 -3.33 10.13
C ALA A 292 -2.08 -2.09 10.46
N THR A 293 -2.41 -1.37 11.55
CA THR A 293 -1.60 -0.24 12.02
C THR A 293 -0.20 -0.65 12.44
N PHE A 294 -0.10 -1.76 13.20
CA PHE A 294 1.20 -2.32 13.57
C PHE A 294 2.00 -2.73 12.32
N SER A 295 1.33 -3.31 11.32
CA SER A 295 1.95 -3.65 10.04
C SER A 295 2.54 -2.44 9.33
N ALA A 296 1.79 -1.34 9.23
CA ALA A 296 2.25 -0.12 8.61
C ALA A 296 3.51 0.43 9.29
N VAL A 297 3.55 0.34 10.63
CA VAL A 297 4.72 0.72 11.44
C VAL A 297 5.95 -0.13 11.08
N VAL A 298 5.78 -1.45 11.08
CA VAL A 298 6.87 -2.39 10.80
C VAL A 298 7.35 -2.24 9.35
N ALA A 299 6.44 -2.20 8.37
CA ALA A 299 6.77 -2.06 6.95
C ALA A 299 7.46 -0.73 6.64
N GLY A 300 6.96 0.37 7.21
CA GLY A 300 7.56 1.69 7.11
C GLY A 300 8.99 1.70 7.63
N MET A 301 9.21 1.17 8.84
CA MET A 301 10.54 1.07 9.44
C MET A 301 11.47 0.15 8.65
N LYS A 302 10.98 -1.02 8.21
CA LYS A 302 11.75 -2.03 7.48
C LYS A 302 12.39 -1.49 6.20
N THR A 303 11.77 -0.48 5.57
CA THR A 303 12.30 0.21 4.38
C THR A 303 13.68 0.84 4.63
N PHE A 304 13.96 1.28 5.86
CA PHE A 304 15.26 1.85 6.25
C PHE A 304 16.30 0.80 6.69
N PHE A 305 15.86 -0.45 6.87
CA PHE A 305 16.71 -1.59 7.23
C PHE A 305 16.54 -2.73 6.23
N PRO A 306 16.77 -2.52 4.92
CA PRO A 306 16.40 -3.47 3.87
C PRO A 306 17.13 -4.82 3.98
N ASP A 307 18.32 -4.84 4.59
CA ASP A 307 19.18 -6.02 4.74
C ASP A 307 18.85 -6.89 5.96
N LEU A 308 18.06 -6.41 6.93
CA LEU A 308 17.67 -7.22 8.09
C LEU A 308 16.52 -8.17 7.77
N PRO A 309 16.60 -9.47 8.06
CA PRO A 309 15.48 -10.38 7.84
C PRO A 309 14.23 -9.95 8.63
N LEU A 310 13.06 -10.25 8.08
CA LEU A 310 11.78 -9.91 8.70
C LEU A 310 11.18 -11.14 9.37
N ASN A 311 11.08 -11.09 10.69
CA ASN A 311 10.45 -12.12 11.52
C ASN A 311 10.06 -11.52 12.89
N SER A 312 9.57 -12.33 13.82
CA SER A 312 9.15 -11.84 15.14
C SER A 312 10.27 -11.21 15.97
N GLY A 313 11.55 -11.50 15.70
CA GLY A 313 12.68 -10.79 16.31
C GLY A 313 12.71 -9.31 15.96
N PHE A 314 12.30 -8.94 14.74
CA PHE A 314 12.18 -7.54 14.29
C PHE A 314 11.01 -6.81 14.99
N TYR A 315 10.10 -7.51 15.66
CA TYR A 315 8.92 -6.89 16.25
C TYR A 315 9.12 -6.53 17.72
N ARG A 316 10.01 -7.27 18.41
CA ARG A 316 10.17 -7.22 19.88
C ARG A 316 10.66 -5.89 20.45
N MET A 317 11.27 -5.03 19.64
CA MET A 317 11.74 -3.70 20.06
C MET A 317 10.76 -2.56 19.71
N ILE A 318 9.65 -2.87 19.06
CA ILE A 318 8.65 -1.89 18.61
C ILE A 318 7.48 -1.92 19.59
N GLU A 319 7.19 -0.77 20.19
CA GLU A 319 5.97 -0.54 20.95
C GLU A 319 5.06 0.42 20.17
N VAL A 320 3.76 0.15 20.17
CA VAL A 320 2.75 1.00 19.52
C VAL A 320 1.65 1.33 20.51
N THR A 321 1.40 2.63 20.70
CA THR A 321 0.25 3.15 21.45
C THR A 321 -0.73 3.80 20.48
N ALA A 322 -2.00 3.42 20.54
CA ALA A 322 -3.06 4.08 19.78
C ALA A 322 -4.34 4.21 20.61
N PRO A 323 -5.05 5.36 20.54
CA PRO A 323 -6.34 5.50 21.21
C PRO A 323 -7.35 4.49 20.67
N LYS A 324 -8.11 3.83 21.55
CA LYS A 324 -9.19 2.93 21.14
C LYS A 324 -10.23 3.67 20.30
N ASN A 325 -10.75 3.00 19.26
CA ASN A 325 -11.71 3.57 18.31
C ASN A 325 -11.24 4.88 17.68
N SER A 326 -9.94 4.95 17.38
CA SER A 326 -9.35 5.93 16.47
C SER A 326 -9.25 5.37 15.05
N ILE A 327 -9.00 6.24 14.07
CA ILE A 327 -8.80 5.87 12.67
C ILE A 327 -7.66 4.86 12.45
N VAL A 328 -6.76 4.71 13.43
CA VAL A 328 -5.64 3.76 13.43
C VAL A 328 -5.80 2.62 14.44
N SER A 329 -6.92 2.52 15.13
CA SER A 329 -7.18 1.47 16.13
C SER A 329 -8.68 1.26 16.28
N ALA A 330 -9.33 0.91 15.18
CA ALA A 330 -10.74 0.61 15.12
C ALA A 330 -11.04 -0.73 15.79
N GLU A 331 -12.01 -0.77 16.70
CA GLU A 331 -12.52 -2.00 17.30
C GLU A 331 -13.82 -2.44 16.61
N TRP A 332 -14.16 -3.71 16.76
CA TRP A 332 -15.43 -4.24 16.25
C TRP A 332 -16.63 -3.43 16.81
N PRO A 333 -17.64 -3.06 16.00
CA PRO A 333 -17.90 -3.48 14.62
C PRO A 333 -17.50 -2.45 13.53
N VAL A 334 -16.60 -1.51 13.81
CA VAL A 334 -16.27 -0.42 12.85
C VAL A 334 -15.73 -0.96 11.53
N ALA A 335 -16.15 -0.38 10.42
CA ALA A 335 -15.71 -0.77 9.08
C ALA A 335 -14.21 -0.48 8.82
N VAL A 336 -13.48 -1.42 8.21
CA VAL A 336 -11.99 -1.38 8.08
C VAL A 336 -11.43 -1.88 6.74
N THR A 337 -12.26 -2.21 5.75
CA THR A 337 -11.78 -2.84 4.49
C THR A 337 -10.89 -1.93 3.67
N GLY A 338 -11.09 -0.61 3.77
CA GLY A 338 -10.24 0.39 3.14
C GLY A 338 -9.02 0.81 3.97
N PHE A 339 -8.57 -0.01 4.93
CA PHE A 339 -7.40 0.29 5.78
C PHE A 339 -6.11 0.58 5.00
N LEU A 340 -6.01 0.18 3.72
CA LEU A 340 -4.87 0.51 2.87
C LEU A 340 -4.60 2.03 2.82
N MET A 341 -5.66 2.85 2.97
CA MET A 341 -5.55 4.30 3.02
C MET A 341 -4.75 4.73 4.26
N PRO A 342 -5.20 4.51 5.51
CA PRO A 342 -4.40 4.85 6.69
C PRO A 342 -3.06 4.11 6.76
N PHE A 343 -2.96 2.87 6.24
CA PHE A 343 -1.69 2.13 6.18
C PHE A 343 -0.60 2.93 5.45
N GLU A 344 -0.89 3.44 4.25
CA GLU A 344 0.10 4.19 3.49
C GLU A 344 0.35 5.59 4.04
N LYS A 345 -0.62 6.21 4.72
CA LYS A 345 -0.38 7.45 5.47
C LYS A 345 0.64 7.23 6.58
N ILE A 346 0.49 6.13 7.33
CA ILE A 346 1.42 5.75 8.39
C ILE A 346 2.81 5.48 7.81
N MET A 347 2.91 4.72 6.72
CA MET A 347 4.19 4.45 6.08
C MET A 347 4.91 5.71 5.61
N ASN A 348 4.23 6.61 4.90
CA ASN A 348 4.85 7.84 4.41
C ASN A 348 5.23 8.80 5.54
N ALA A 349 4.44 8.85 6.62
CA ALA A 349 4.81 9.59 7.83
C ALA A 349 6.08 9.01 8.50
N ILE A 350 6.21 7.69 8.54
CA ILE A 350 7.41 7.00 9.03
C ILE A 350 8.60 7.26 8.12
N PHE A 351 8.41 7.28 6.80
CA PHE A 351 9.46 7.66 5.84
C PHE A 351 9.99 9.07 6.12
N GLU A 352 9.12 10.04 6.38
CA GLU A 352 9.54 11.40 6.72
C GLU A 352 10.37 11.43 8.02
N MET A 353 9.95 10.72 9.06
CA MET A 353 10.66 10.70 10.35
C MET A 353 12.02 10.02 10.24
N TRP A 354 12.07 8.85 9.61
CA TRP A 354 13.33 8.11 9.40
C TRP A 354 14.28 8.83 8.45
N SER A 355 13.77 9.57 7.46
CA SER A 355 14.60 10.43 6.59
C SER A 355 15.36 11.51 7.35
N LYS A 356 14.86 11.96 8.52
CA LYS A 356 15.56 12.91 9.40
C LYS A 356 16.67 12.25 10.23
N ILE A 357 16.57 10.94 10.45
CA ILE A 357 17.51 10.14 11.27
C ILE A 357 18.60 9.52 10.38
N MET A 358 18.24 9.09 9.18
CA MET A 358 19.11 8.50 8.16
C MET A 358 19.05 9.31 6.85
N PRO A 359 19.63 10.52 6.80
CA PRO A 359 19.53 11.42 5.64
C PRO A 359 20.04 10.80 4.33
N GLU A 360 20.97 9.86 4.41
CA GLU A 360 21.52 9.12 3.25
C GLU A 360 20.51 8.15 2.62
N ARG A 361 19.45 7.78 3.35
CA ARG A 361 18.33 6.96 2.88
C ARG A 361 17.04 7.76 2.73
N ALA A 362 17.11 9.09 2.83
CA ALA A 362 15.93 9.92 2.83
C ALA A 362 15.13 9.79 1.53
N ILE A 363 13.81 9.73 1.69
CA ILE A 363 12.83 9.57 0.61
C ILE A 363 11.61 10.46 0.87
N ALA A 364 11.11 11.12 -0.18
CA ALA A 364 9.87 11.87 -0.14
C ALA A 364 8.64 10.95 -0.12
N CYS A 365 7.44 11.54 -0.02
CA CYS A 365 6.21 10.76 -0.05
C CYS A 365 6.09 9.95 -1.35
N ALA A 366 5.76 8.68 -1.26
CA ALA A 366 5.36 7.86 -2.39
C ALA A 366 3.87 8.06 -2.69
N PHE A 367 3.46 7.74 -3.93
CA PHE A 367 2.04 7.68 -4.27
C PHE A 367 1.31 6.62 -3.42
N ASN A 368 -0.01 6.78 -3.30
CA ASN A 368 -0.86 5.79 -2.66
C ASN A 368 -1.44 4.81 -3.68
N LEU A 369 -1.64 3.57 -3.27
CA LEU A 369 -2.43 2.58 -3.99
C LEU A 369 -3.85 3.10 -4.24
N GLU A 370 -4.41 2.70 -5.36
CA GLU A 370 -5.81 2.89 -5.72
C GLU A 370 -6.41 1.55 -6.08
N TYR A 371 -7.69 1.34 -5.75
CA TYR A 371 -8.47 0.22 -6.28
C TYR A 371 -9.67 0.74 -7.05
N LEU A 372 -9.76 0.30 -8.31
CA LEU A 372 -10.99 0.39 -9.07
C LEU A 372 -11.64 -0.98 -9.13
N LEU A 373 -12.84 -1.05 -8.60
CA LEU A 373 -13.64 -2.27 -8.54
C LEU A 373 -14.87 -2.07 -9.42
N ALA A 374 -15.13 -3.01 -10.32
CA ALA A 374 -16.37 -3.05 -11.07
C ALA A 374 -16.92 -4.47 -11.11
N GLY A 375 -18.23 -4.60 -11.02
CA GLY A 375 -18.88 -5.89 -11.09
C GLY A 375 -20.32 -5.77 -11.54
N GLY A 376 -20.84 -6.85 -12.06
CA GLY A 376 -22.15 -6.94 -12.69
C GLY A 376 -22.24 -8.24 -13.46
N ARG A 377 -23.19 -8.33 -14.39
CA ARG A 377 -23.32 -9.49 -15.27
C ARG A 377 -22.49 -9.34 -16.54
N ASP A 378 -21.60 -10.30 -16.79
CA ASP A 378 -20.85 -10.39 -18.04
C ASP A 378 -21.76 -11.00 -19.12
N ALA A 379 -22.22 -10.18 -20.06
CA ALA A 379 -23.16 -10.63 -21.09
C ALA A 379 -22.46 -11.40 -22.23
N ARG A 380 -21.12 -11.52 -22.20
CA ARG A 380 -20.33 -12.30 -23.18
C ARG A 380 -20.33 -13.80 -22.86
N LYS A 381 -20.71 -14.19 -21.63
CA LYS A 381 -20.62 -15.56 -21.11
C LYS A 381 -21.89 -15.94 -20.36
N ASP A 382 -22.62 -16.94 -20.85
CA ASP A 382 -23.84 -17.42 -20.19
C ASP A 382 -23.56 -18.28 -18.95
N ASP A 383 -22.39 -18.91 -18.86
CA ASP A 383 -22.00 -19.88 -17.83
C ASP A 383 -21.31 -19.25 -16.59
N LYS A 384 -20.67 -18.09 -16.75
CA LYS A 384 -20.11 -17.27 -15.66
C LYS A 384 -20.76 -15.89 -15.67
N PRO A 385 -21.96 -15.75 -15.09
CA PRO A 385 -22.78 -14.56 -15.27
C PRO A 385 -22.36 -13.40 -14.37
N ILE A 386 -21.26 -13.48 -13.60
CA ILE A 386 -20.77 -12.39 -12.77
C ILE A 386 -19.29 -12.17 -13.07
N PHE A 387 -18.90 -10.93 -13.34
CA PHE A 387 -17.50 -10.53 -13.39
C PHE A 387 -17.10 -9.73 -12.16
N MET A 388 -15.82 -9.78 -11.84
CA MET A 388 -15.19 -9.01 -10.78
C MET A 388 -13.92 -8.39 -11.34
N PHE A 389 -14.05 -7.17 -11.81
CA PHE A 389 -12.92 -6.35 -12.21
C PHE A 389 -12.33 -5.75 -10.94
N TYR A 390 -11.12 -6.16 -10.59
CA TYR A 390 -10.38 -5.71 -9.43
C TYR A 390 -9.01 -5.24 -9.91
N GLU A 391 -8.82 -3.92 -9.99
CA GLU A 391 -7.62 -3.36 -10.59
C GLU A 391 -6.93 -2.33 -9.70
N TRP A 392 -5.61 -2.41 -9.67
CA TRP A 392 -4.72 -1.39 -9.12
C TRP A 392 -3.68 -0.98 -10.16
N LEU A 393 -3.24 0.28 -10.07
CA LEU A 393 -2.27 0.85 -10.99
C LEU A 393 -0.93 1.16 -10.31
N PRO A 394 0.17 1.07 -11.08
CA PRO A 394 1.45 1.58 -10.64
C PRO A 394 1.45 3.11 -10.59
N GLY A 395 2.42 3.65 -9.86
CA GLY A 395 2.62 5.09 -9.69
C GLY A 395 4.04 5.43 -9.26
N GLY A 396 4.24 6.69 -8.88
CA GLY A 396 5.59 7.20 -8.61
C GLY A 396 6.04 7.10 -7.15
N TRP A 397 7.30 6.70 -6.93
CA TRP A 397 7.92 6.79 -5.60
C TRP A 397 8.53 8.16 -5.35
N GLY A 398 8.68 8.53 -4.08
CA GLY A 398 9.27 9.82 -3.71
C GLY A 398 10.72 9.98 -4.21
N GLY A 399 11.09 11.22 -4.55
CA GLY A 399 12.47 11.60 -4.78
C GLY A 399 13.34 11.27 -3.56
N ARG A 400 14.60 10.91 -3.80
CA ARG A 400 15.53 10.48 -2.75
C ARG A 400 16.72 11.41 -2.67
N ASN A 401 17.39 11.43 -1.53
CA ASN A 401 18.65 12.12 -1.41
C ASN A 401 19.70 11.49 -2.35
N GLY A 402 20.01 12.17 -3.45
CA GLY A 402 20.99 11.70 -4.45
C GLY A 402 20.39 10.99 -5.67
N LYS A 403 19.07 10.78 -5.74
CA LYS A 403 18.45 10.08 -6.88
C LYS A 403 16.96 10.39 -7.03
N ASP A 404 16.49 10.46 -8.28
CA ASP A 404 15.05 10.57 -8.57
C ASP A 404 14.27 9.35 -8.05
N GLY A 405 12.97 9.55 -7.85
CA GLY A 405 12.03 8.51 -7.50
C GLY A 405 11.88 7.46 -8.59
N ALA A 406 11.46 6.25 -8.23
CA ALA A 406 11.17 5.22 -9.23
C ALA A 406 9.85 5.57 -9.95
N ASP A 407 9.93 5.68 -11.27
CA ASP A 407 8.78 5.87 -12.17
C ASP A 407 7.93 4.59 -12.23
N VAL A 408 6.61 4.74 -12.24
CA VAL A 408 5.62 3.70 -12.62
C VAL A 408 5.91 2.33 -11.99
N THR A 409 5.92 2.29 -10.67
CA THR A 409 6.17 1.08 -9.88
C THR A 409 5.04 0.81 -8.89
N THR A 410 5.08 -0.32 -8.22
CA THR A 410 4.08 -0.74 -7.22
C THR A 410 3.99 0.26 -6.06
N ALA A 411 2.81 0.43 -5.47
CA ALA A 411 2.62 1.24 -4.27
C ALA A 411 3.47 0.75 -3.09
N ALA A 412 3.76 1.64 -2.13
CA ALA A 412 4.52 1.29 -0.94
C ALA A 412 3.80 0.22 -0.10
N PHE A 413 2.47 0.20 -0.16
CA PHE A 413 1.60 -0.87 0.34
C PHE A 413 2.01 -2.28 -0.10
N GLY A 414 2.41 -2.42 -1.36
CA GLY A 414 2.50 -3.70 -2.05
C GLY A 414 3.74 -3.80 -2.92
N THR A 415 4.93 -3.64 -2.35
CA THR A 415 6.21 -3.79 -3.08
C THR A 415 6.43 -5.16 -3.74
N GLY A 416 5.67 -6.18 -3.32
CA GLY A 416 5.64 -7.52 -3.92
C GLY A 416 4.58 -7.72 -5.00
N LEU A 417 3.71 -6.73 -5.26
CA LEU A 417 2.67 -6.80 -6.29
C LEU A 417 3.28 -6.83 -7.69
N MET A 418 2.46 -7.26 -8.65
CA MET A 418 2.76 -7.09 -10.07
C MET A 418 1.79 -6.09 -10.70
N SER A 419 2.28 -5.38 -11.72
CA SER A 419 1.41 -4.66 -12.65
C SER A 419 0.54 -5.69 -13.38
N GLN A 420 -0.78 -5.46 -13.36
CA GLN A 420 -1.72 -6.41 -13.93
C GLN A 420 -1.72 -6.33 -15.46
N PRO A 421 -1.54 -7.44 -16.19
CA PRO A 421 -1.50 -7.41 -17.64
C PRO A 421 -2.88 -7.04 -18.21
N ASN A 422 -2.91 -6.02 -19.07
CA ASN A 422 -4.16 -5.55 -19.72
C ASN A 422 -4.91 -6.70 -20.40
N GLU A 423 -4.23 -7.48 -21.25
CA GLU A 423 -4.83 -8.63 -21.94
C GLU A 423 -5.42 -9.67 -20.98
N GLY A 424 -4.80 -9.86 -19.80
CA GLY A 424 -5.31 -10.72 -18.75
C GLY A 424 -6.62 -10.20 -18.18
N ASN A 425 -6.68 -8.91 -17.87
CA ASN A 425 -7.89 -8.22 -17.40
C ASN A 425 -9.03 -8.29 -18.45
N GLU A 426 -8.75 -7.97 -19.71
CA GLU A 426 -9.75 -7.99 -20.81
C GLU A 426 -10.31 -9.39 -21.09
N ARG A 427 -9.50 -10.43 -20.85
CA ARG A 427 -9.92 -11.83 -21.01
C ARG A 427 -10.91 -12.27 -19.93
N VAL A 428 -10.74 -11.79 -18.70
CA VAL A 428 -11.54 -12.24 -17.55
C VAL A 428 -12.69 -11.29 -17.21
N ASN A 429 -12.66 -10.03 -17.67
CA ASN A 429 -13.67 -9.00 -17.42
C ASN A 429 -14.17 -8.35 -18.73
N PRO A 430 -15.42 -7.85 -18.80
CA PRO A 430 -15.96 -7.17 -19.97
C PRO A 430 -15.43 -5.73 -20.06
N THR A 431 -14.12 -5.59 -20.10
CA THR A 431 -13.44 -4.29 -20.21
C THR A 431 -12.43 -4.34 -21.33
N ARG A 432 -12.09 -3.17 -21.89
CA ARG A 432 -11.00 -3.01 -22.85
C ARG A 432 -10.18 -1.77 -22.51
N THR A 433 -8.87 -1.93 -22.38
CA THR A 433 -7.93 -0.82 -22.20
C THR A 433 -7.75 -0.12 -23.55
N VAL A 434 -8.00 1.19 -23.58
CA VAL A 434 -7.77 2.02 -24.78
C VAL A 434 -6.56 2.93 -24.65
N GLU A 435 -6.11 3.15 -23.42
CA GLU A 435 -4.94 3.96 -23.10
C GLU A 435 -4.25 3.41 -21.86
N PHE A 436 -2.92 3.28 -21.91
CA PHE A 436 -2.09 3.06 -20.74
C PHE A 436 -0.71 3.65 -20.98
N GLN A 437 -0.44 4.83 -20.41
CA GLN A 437 0.79 5.58 -20.66
C GLN A 437 1.31 6.27 -19.41
N ILE A 438 2.60 6.60 -19.39
CA ILE A 438 3.18 7.45 -18.34
C ILE A 438 2.51 8.82 -18.42
N LEU A 439 2.10 9.35 -17.28
CA LEU A 439 1.44 10.65 -17.23
C LEU A 439 2.46 11.75 -17.03
N ARG A 440 2.69 12.54 -18.08
CA ARG A 440 3.55 13.72 -18.06
C ARG A 440 3.15 14.68 -16.94
N ASP A 441 4.14 15.30 -16.31
CA ASP A 441 4.00 16.30 -15.25
C ASP A 441 3.37 15.79 -13.93
N SER A 442 3.08 14.49 -13.82
CA SER A 442 2.44 13.88 -12.64
C SER A 442 3.34 13.87 -11.39
N ALA A 443 4.66 13.82 -11.58
CA ALA A 443 5.64 13.75 -10.50
C ALA A 443 5.81 15.07 -9.75
N GLY A 444 6.06 15.00 -8.45
CA GLY A 444 6.44 16.13 -7.62
C GLY A 444 7.83 16.67 -7.98
N PRO A 445 7.95 17.96 -8.36
CA PRO A 445 9.25 18.56 -8.68
C PRO A 445 10.16 18.63 -7.45
N GLY A 446 11.45 18.40 -7.66
CA GLY A 446 12.48 18.59 -6.63
C GLY A 446 13.86 18.65 -7.26
N LYS A 447 14.88 18.93 -6.45
CA LYS A 447 16.28 18.68 -6.87
C LYS A 447 16.42 17.27 -7.42
N TRP A 448 15.78 16.34 -6.71
CA TRP A 448 15.47 15.00 -7.16
C TRP A 448 13.95 14.88 -7.31
N ARG A 449 13.47 14.66 -8.52
CA ARG A 449 12.02 14.56 -8.79
C ARG A 449 11.45 13.29 -8.19
N GLY A 450 10.15 13.30 -7.89
CA GLY A 450 9.42 12.06 -7.71
C GLY A 450 9.40 11.22 -8.99
N GLY A 451 9.06 9.95 -8.85
CA GLY A 451 8.67 9.11 -9.98
C GLY A 451 7.35 9.58 -10.56
N THR A 452 7.11 9.29 -11.83
CA THR A 452 5.89 9.57 -12.56
C THR A 452 4.81 8.51 -12.29
N GLY A 453 3.55 8.95 -12.38
CA GLY A 453 2.38 8.09 -12.40
C GLY A 453 1.98 7.72 -13.83
N VAL A 454 0.77 7.16 -13.98
CA VAL A 454 0.23 6.71 -15.27
C VAL A 454 -1.16 7.26 -15.51
N GLN A 455 -1.54 7.36 -16.78
CA GLN A 455 -2.92 7.51 -17.21
C GLN A 455 -3.39 6.16 -17.75
N LYS A 456 -4.51 5.66 -17.24
CA LYS A 456 -5.20 4.51 -17.82
C LYS A 456 -6.65 4.83 -18.11
N THR A 457 -7.07 4.54 -19.34
CA THR A 457 -8.47 4.66 -19.77
C THR A 457 -8.96 3.32 -20.29
N SER A 458 -10.11 2.88 -19.77
CA SER A 458 -10.77 1.64 -20.18
C SER A 458 -12.23 1.87 -20.53
N ILE A 459 -12.75 1.03 -21.41
CA ILE A 459 -14.16 1.04 -21.84
C ILE A 459 -14.84 -0.21 -21.29
N LEU A 460 -16.04 -0.06 -20.71
CA LEU A 460 -16.89 -1.18 -20.35
C LEU A 460 -17.55 -1.76 -21.61
N LEU A 461 -17.42 -3.06 -21.82
CA LEU A 461 -18.03 -3.79 -22.94
C LEU A 461 -19.36 -4.39 -22.51
N GLU A 462 -19.77 -5.52 -23.10
CA GLU A 462 -21.10 -6.11 -22.92
C GLU A 462 -21.34 -6.56 -21.46
N ALA A 463 -21.91 -5.64 -20.66
CA ALA A 463 -22.16 -5.80 -19.25
C ALA A 463 -23.55 -5.27 -18.86
N GLU A 464 -24.23 -6.01 -17.99
CA GLU A 464 -25.56 -5.69 -17.47
C GLU A 464 -25.50 -5.46 -15.95
N ASN A 465 -26.29 -4.51 -15.44
CA ASN A 465 -26.36 -4.18 -14.00
C ASN A 465 -24.98 -3.95 -13.37
N ALA A 466 -24.08 -3.30 -14.13
CA ALA A 466 -22.71 -3.07 -13.68
C ALA A 466 -22.64 -1.83 -12.80
N VAL A 467 -21.89 -1.95 -11.71
CA VAL A 467 -21.57 -0.85 -10.79
C VAL A 467 -20.08 -0.79 -10.58
N MET A 468 -19.60 0.39 -10.23
CA MET A 468 -18.21 0.71 -10.02
C MET A 468 -18.00 1.39 -8.67
N SER A 469 -16.95 0.97 -7.97
CA SER A 469 -16.47 1.57 -6.73
C SER A 469 -15.01 1.96 -6.92
N TYR A 470 -14.67 3.17 -6.47
CA TYR A 470 -13.32 3.68 -6.52
C TYR A 470 -12.83 4.01 -5.11
N ILE A 471 -11.73 3.36 -4.75
CA ILE A 471 -11.12 3.41 -3.44
C ILE A 471 -9.75 4.01 -3.61
N CYS A 472 -9.69 5.31 -3.40
CA CYS A 472 -8.47 6.06 -3.50
C CYS A 472 -8.44 7.16 -2.42
N ASP A 473 -7.31 7.86 -2.37
CA ASP A 473 -7.01 9.00 -1.50
C ASP A 473 -5.95 9.83 -2.26
N ARG A 474 -5.41 10.91 -1.68
CA ARG A 474 -4.50 11.86 -2.35
C ARG A 474 -5.18 12.79 -3.38
N GLU A 475 -6.50 12.95 -3.33
CA GLU A 475 -7.18 14.03 -4.07
C GLU A 475 -6.99 15.38 -3.37
N ARG A 476 -7.03 15.39 -2.03
CA ARG A 476 -6.92 16.58 -1.16
C ARG A 476 -5.61 16.56 -0.38
N ALA A 477 -5.33 15.46 0.31
CA ALA A 477 -4.09 15.16 1.01
C ALA A 477 -3.03 14.67 0.02
N VAL A 478 -2.75 15.49 -1.01
CA VAL A 478 -1.84 15.16 -2.13
C VAL A 478 -0.48 14.65 -1.67
N VAL A 479 0.18 13.86 -2.51
CA VAL A 479 1.53 13.34 -2.23
C VAL A 479 2.48 14.55 -2.10
N TRP A 480 3.12 14.70 -0.95
CA TRP A 480 3.92 15.89 -0.63
C TRP A 480 5.41 15.69 -0.94
N GLY A 481 6.08 16.79 -1.29
CA GLY A 481 7.53 16.86 -1.31
C GLY A 481 8.13 17.10 0.07
N VAL A 482 9.43 16.88 0.21
CA VAL A 482 10.19 17.11 1.45
C VAL A 482 11.49 17.87 1.16
N GLU A 483 12.05 18.50 2.19
CA GLU A 483 13.32 19.24 2.11
C GLU A 483 13.33 20.32 0.99
N GLY A 484 12.18 20.97 0.75
CA GLY A 484 12.02 21.98 -0.30
C GLY A 484 11.40 21.48 -1.59
N GLY A 485 11.17 20.17 -1.71
CA GLY A 485 10.46 19.57 -2.85
C GLY A 485 8.98 19.92 -2.87
N LEU A 486 8.38 19.79 -4.05
CA LEU A 486 7.00 20.11 -4.36
C LEU A 486 6.11 18.86 -4.44
N PRO A 487 4.79 19.01 -4.23
CA PRO A 487 3.83 17.91 -4.31
C PRO A 487 3.57 17.43 -5.74
N SER A 488 3.07 16.19 -5.85
CA SER A 488 2.60 15.60 -7.11
C SER A 488 1.23 16.16 -7.53
N MET A 489 0.71 15.65 -8.65
CA MET A 489 -0.70 15.83 -9.01
C MET A 489 -1.65 15.10 -8.03
N PRO A 490 -2.92 15.51 -7.92
CA PRO A 490 -3.91 14.82 -7.11
C PRO A 490 -4.50 13.62 -7.86
N HIS A 491 -4.97 12.63 -7.11
CA HIS A 491 -5.72 11.49 -7.66
C HIS A 491 -7.18 11.86 -7.99
N GLY A 492 -7.79 10.98 -8.79
CA GLY A 492 -9.23 10.89 -8.98
C GLY A 492 -9.56 10.05 -10.20
N LEU A 493 -10.84 10.04 -10.57
CA LEU A 493 -11.33 9.32 -11.73
C LEU A 493 -12.34 10.18 -12.47
N SER A 494 -12.29 10.13 -13.80
CA SER A 494 -13.30 10.71 -14.67
C SER A 494 -14.06 9.62 -15.42
N ILE A 495 -15.33 9.89 -15.72
CA ILE A 495 -16.15 9.03 -16.56
C ILE A 495 -16.69 9.81 -17.76
N LYS A 496 -16.67 9.16 -18.93
CA LYS A 496 -17.29 9.64 -20.17
C LYS A 496 -18.37 8.65 -20.58
N ARG A 497 -19.63 9.09 -20.61
CA ARG A 497 -20.77 8.22 -20.95
C ARG A 497 -20.76 7.84 -22.44
N ALA A 498 -21.27 6.65 -22.75
CA ALA A 498 -21.40 6.19 -24.13
C ALA A 498 -22.15 7.22 -25.01
N GLY A 499 -21.53 7.66 -26.10
CA GLY A 499 -22.12 8.63 -27.03
C GLY A 499 -22.14 10.09 -26.53
N SER A 500 -21.62 10.37 -25.33
CA SER A 500 -21.36 11.73 -24.86
C SER A 500 -19.94 12.14 -25.21
N ASP A 501 -19.70 13.45 -25.39
CA ASP A 501 -18.36 14.04 -25.41
C ASP A 501 -17.95 14.68 -24.08
N GLU A 502 -18.89 14.76 -23.13
CA GLU A 502 -18.66 15.29 -21.80
C GLU A 502 -17.97 14.27 -20.91
N GLU A 503 -16.91 14.73 -20.24
CA GLU A 503 -16.21 14.00 -19.19
C GLU A 503 -16.62 14.57 -17.83
N VAL A 504 -16.99 13.68 -16.90
CA VAL A 504 -17.44 14.03 -15.55
C VAL A 504 -16.41 13.55 -14.53
N TRP A 505 -15.91 14.47 -13.69
CA TRP A 505 -15.04 14.15 -12.57
C TRP A 505 -15.84 13.50 -11.43
N LEU A 506 -15.44 12.31 -10.98
CA LEU A 506 -16.09 11.59 -9.88
C LEU A 506 -15.30 11.65 -8.57
N GLY A 507 -14.11 12.27 -8.57
CA GLY A 507 -13.22 12.34 -7.41
C GLY A 507 -12.46 11.04 -7.13
N SER A 508 -11.86 10.93 -5.93
CA SER A 508 -11.08 9.76 -5.51
C SER A 508 -11.85 8.69 -4.74
N VAL A 509 -13.09 8.96 -4.32
CA VAL A 509 -13.84 8.09 -3.40
C VAL A 509 -15.32 8.03 -3.74
N PHE A 510 -15.79 6.88 -4.19
CA PHE A 510 -17.22 6.57 -4.37
C PHE A 510 -17.46 5.06 -4.42
N SER A 511 -18.71 4.64 -4.20
CA SER A 511 -19.15 3.24 -4.34
C SER A 511 -20.50 3.16 -5.02
N ASP A 512 -20.78 2.00 -5.61
CA ASP A 512 -22.08 1.68 -6.21
C ASP A 512 -22.48 2.65 -7.35
N TYR A 513 -21.49 3.20 -8.05
CA TYR A 513 -21.75 4.12 -9.15
C TYR A 513 -22.16 3.34 -10.40
N PRO A 514 -23.34 3.60 -10.99
CA PRO A 514 -23.81 2.84 -12.14
C PRO A 514 -22.97 3.12 -13.38
N VAL A 515 -22.53 2.06 -14.05
CA VAL A 515 -21.76 2.09 -15.29
C VAL A 515 -22.42 1.21 -16.36
N TYR A 516 -22.33 1.64 -17.61
CA TYR A 516 -23.03 1.03 -18.73
C TYR A 516 -22.08 0.65 -19.87
N THR A 517 -22.53 -0.30 -20.70
CA THR A 517 -21.78 -0.69 -21.91
C THR A 517 -21.46 0.55 -22.75
N GLY A 518 -20.18 0.72 -23.11
CA GLY A 518 -19.65 1.84 -23.87
C GLY A 518 -19.14 3.01 -23.03
N ASP A 519 -19.39 3.03 -21.72
CA ASP A 519 -18.81 4.04 -20.83
C ASP A 519 -17.29 3.89 -20.75
N GLN A 520 -16.59 5.02 -20.77
CA GLN A 520 -15.14 5.08 -20.58
C GLN A 520 -14.83 5.63 -19.21
N PHE A 521 -13.91 5.01 -18.49
CA PHE A 521 -13.41 5.49 -17.21
C PHE A 521 -11.91 5.69 -17.30
N ALA A 522 -11.50 6.92 -17.04
CA ALA A 522 -10.14 7.42 -17.14
C ALA A 522 -9.65 7.72 -15.72
N ARG A 523 -8.52 7.12 -15.33
CA ARG A 523 -7.98 7.32 -13.98
C ARG A 523 -6.47 7.55 -14.02
N PRO A 524 -6.01 8.74 -13.61
CA PRO A 524 -4.60 8.98 -13.39
C PRO A 524 -4.14 8.43 -12.04
N THR A 525 -2.91 7.94 -11.98
CA THR A 525 -2.17 7.82 -10.72
C THR A 525 -1.20 8.98 -10.56
N ALA A 526 -0.97 9.36 -9.31
CA ALA A 526 -0.03 10.39 -8.95
C ALA A 526 1.40 9.86 -9.06
N GLY A 527 2.31 10.79 -9.29
CA GLY A 527 3.71 10.54 -9.04
C GLY A 527 4.09 10.62 -7.56
N GLY A 528 5.36 10.42 -7.27
CA GLY A 528 5.92 10.65 -5.95
C GLY A 528 6.16 12.13 -5.68
N GLY A 529 6.34 12.50 -4.42
CA GLY A 529 6.75 13.86 -4.04
C GLY A 529 8.20 14.15 -4.40
N GLY A 530 8.54 15.42 -4.61
CA GLY A 530 9.91 15.84 -4.87
C GLY A 530 10.78 15.87 -3.60
N PHE A 531 12.08 15.70 -3.77
CA PHE A 531 13.08 15.88 -2.70
C PHE A 531 14.03 17.02 -3.05
N GLY A 532 14.20 17.97 -2.13
CA GLY A 532 15.07 19.13 -2.35
C GLY A 532 14.41 20.22 -3.19
N ASP A 533 14.95 21.44 -3.12
CA ASP A 533 14.46 22.59 -3.90
C ASP A 533 14.55 22.32 -5.43
N PRO A 534 13.43 22.38 -6.19
CA PRO A 534 13.43 22.20 -7.65
C PRO A 534 14.37 23.15 -8.40
N LEU A 535 14.61 24.36 -7.88
CA LEU A 535 15.51 25.33 -8.52
C LEU A 535 16.99 24.93 -8.42
N GLU A 536 17.31 23.91 -7.61
CA GLU A 536 18.65 23.30 -7.53
C GLU A 536 18.82 22.10 -8.46
N ARG A 537 17.78 21.65 -9.16
CA ARG A 537 17.91 20.55 -10.14
C ARG A 537 18.86 20.98 -11.25
N ASP A 538 19.72 20.07 -11.67
CA ASP A 538 20.60 20.28 -12.83
C ASP A 538 19.74 20.52 -14.09
N PRO A 539 19.88 21.66 -14.80
CA PRO A 539 19.15 21.90 -16.04
C PRO A 539 19.31 20.79 -17.08
N GLY A 540 20.46 20.12 -17.14
CA GLY A 540 20.69 18.99 -18.04
C GLY A 540 19.73 17.83 -17.77
N LYS A 541 19.47 17.53 -16.48
CA LYS A 541 18.49 16.51 -16.08
C LYS A 541 17.06 16.91 -16.38
N VAL A 542 16.74 18.21 -16.29
CA VAL A 542 15.43 18.71 -16.70
C VAL A 542 15.22 18.50 -18.21
N VAL A 543 16.26 18.70 -19.02
CA VAL A 543 16.18 18.38 -20.46
C VAL A 543 15.99 16.88 -20.70
N GLU A 544 16.70 16.01 -19.97
CA GLU A 544 16.47 14.56 -20.02
C GLU A 544 15.00 14.21 -19.69
N ASP A 545 14.45 14.82 -18.64
CA ASP A 545 13.04 14.63 -18.27
C ASP A 545 12.06 15.12 -19.36
N VAL A 546 12.42 16.15 -20.13
CA VAL A 546 11.61 16.63 -21.29
C VAL A 546 11.74 15.68 -22.48
N ILE A 547 12.93 15.15 -22.73
CA ILE A 547 13.16 14.18 -23.81
C ILE A 547 12.35 12.90 -23.55
N ASP A 548 12.30 12.44 -22.30
CA ASP A 548 11.53 11.26 -21.89
C ASP A 548 10.02 11.53 -21.72
N ASP A 549 9.56 12.76 -21.97
CA ASP A 549 8.18 13.24 -21.81
C ASP A 549 7.62 13.10 -20.37
N TYR A 550 8.50 13.00 -19.36
CA TYR A 550 8.12 13.05 -17.95
C TYR A 550 7.74 14.45 -17.50
N VAL A 551 8.40 15.46 -18.07
CA VAL A 551 8.18 16.88 -17.79
C VAL A 551 7.91 17.61 -19.10
N SER A 552 6.90 18.46 -19.16
CA SER A 552 6.67 19.31 -20.32
C SER A 552 7.64 20.51 -20.34
N ILE A 553 7.90 21.09 -21.52
CA ILE A 553 8.70 22.33 -21.64
C ILE A 553 8.13 23.46 -20.78
N GLU A 554 6.80 23.55 -20.70
CA GLU A 554 6.12 24.54 -19.88
C GLU A 554 6.39 24.33 -18.39
N ARG A 555 6.34 23.08 -17.92
CA ARG A 555 6.63 22.74 -16.52
C ARG A 555 8.12 22.77 -16.18
N ALA A 556 9.01 22.52 -17.14
CA ALA A 556 10.43 22.79 -16.98
C ALA A 556 10.67 24.25 -16.56
N ALA A 557 9.99 25.20 -17.22
CA ALA A 557 10.07 26.62 -16.88
C ALA A 557 9.36 26.95 -15.57
N ARG A 558 8.11 26.52 -15.37
CA ARG A 558 7.31 26.90 -14.20
C ARG A 558 7.79 26.29 -12.88
N ASP A 559 8.17 25.02 -12.91
CA ASP A 559 8.46 24.26 -11.68
C ASP A 559 9.96 24.24 -11.36
N TYR A 560 10.83 24.21 -12.37
CA TYR A 560 12.30 24.14 -12.19
C TYR A 560 13.04 25.43 -12.56
N GLY A 561 12.34 26.41 -13.16
CA GLY A 561 12.93 27.64 -13.66
C GLY A 561 13.84 27.44 -14.87
N VAL A 562 13.73 26.33 -15.60
CA VAL A 562 14.60 25.99 -16.73
C VAL A 562 13.91 26.31 -18.04
N VAL A 563 14.52 27.19 -18.84
CA VAL A 563 14.00 27.60 -20.14
C VAL A 563 14.61 26.72 -21.22
N ILE A 564 13.77 25.94 -21.90
CA ILE A 564 14.19 24.96 -22.91
C ILE A 564 13.62 25.38 -24.26
N ARG A 565 14.48 25.40 -25.29
CA ARG A 565 14.09 25.64 -26.68
C ARG A 565 14.10 24.32 -27.45
N PRO A 566 12.98 23.92 -28.09
CA PRO A 566 12.98 22.79 -28.99
C PRO A 566 13.72 23.17 -30.28
N ILE A 567 14.76 22.42 -30.63
CA ILE A 567 15.51 22.60 -31.87
C ILE A 567 14.96 21.66 -32.95
N ASP A 568 14.85 20.38 -32.59
CA ASP A 568 14.27 19.32 -33.43
C ASP A 568 13.70 18.21 -32.52
N PRO A 569 12.41 18.31 -32.14
CA PRO A 569 11.77 17.33 -31.26
C PRO A 569 11.77 15.89 -31.80
N ASP A 570 11.72 15.72 -33.12
CA ASP A 570 11.71 14.39 -33.76
C ASP A 570 13.06 13.68 -33.60
N LEU A 571 14.13 14.45 -33.40
CA LEU A 571 15.48 13.96 -33.08
C LEU A 571 15.86 14.13 -31.60
N TRP A 572 14.88 14.46 -30.75
CA TRP A 572 15.07 14.72 -29.32
C TRP A 572 16.12 15.80 -29.02
N ARG A 573 16.22 16.81 -29.89
CA ARG A 573 17.19 17.91 -29.75
C ARG A 573 16.54 19.11 -29.09
N TYR A 574 16.98 19.37 -27.86
CA TYR A 574 16.56 20.50 -27.05
C TYR A 574 17.79 21.25 -26.54
N GLU A 575 17.66 22.57 -26.38
CA GLU A 575 18.73 23.43 -25.87
C GLU A 575 18.25 24.18 -24.63
N VAL A 576 19.08 24.21 -23.59
CA VAL A 576 18.84 25.07 -22.41
C VAL A 576 19.29 26.49 -22.73
N ASP A 577 18.39 27.45 -22.57
CA ASP A 577 18.74 28.86 -22.53
C ASP A 577 19.28 29.20 -21.13
N ALA A 578 20.60 29.19 -20.99
CA ALA A 578 21.26 29.36 -19.70
C ALA A 578 20.98 30.74 -19.07
N GLU A 579 21.02 31.81 -19.86
CA GLU A 579 20.79 33.17 -19.38
C GLU A 579 19.33 33.34 -18.94
N ALA A 580 18.37 32.91 -19.76
CA ALA A 580 16.96 32.99 -19.38
C ALA A 580 16.63 32.10 -18.17
N THR A 581 17.29 30.93 -18.04
CA THR A 581 17.16 30.04 -16.88
C THR A 581 17.64 30.71 -15.60
N GLU A 582 18.79 31.39 -15.61
CA GLU A 582 19.29 32.13 -14.44
C GLU A 582 18.34 33.24 -14.02
N VAL A 583 17.85 34.03 -14.98
CA VAL A 583 16.88 35.12 -14.74
C VAL A 583 15.59 34.56 -14.16
N LEU A 584 15.03 33.50 -14.76
CA LEU A 584 13.77 32.91 -14.32
C LEU A 584 13.88 32.29 -12.92
N ARG A 585 14.98 31.58 -12.63
CA ARG A 585 15.24 31.06 -11.27
C ARG A 585 15.37 32.18 -10.24
N ALA A 586 16.02 33.30 -10.58
CA ALA A 586 16.11 34.45 -9.69
C ALA A 586 14.73 35.07 -9.41
N GLU A 587 13.89 35.21 -10.44
CA GLU A 587 12.53 35.70 -10.29
C GLU A 587 11.66 34.78 -9.41
N ILE A 588 11.67 33.47 -9.70
CA ILE A 588 10.90 32.49 -8.93
C ILE A 588 11.37 32.51 -7.47
N ARG A 589 12.68 32.54 -7.20
CA ARG A 589 13.21 32.60 -5.84
C ARG A 589 12.72 33.84 -5.08
N ALA A 590 12.67 35.00 -5.74
CA ALA A 590 12.22 36.24 -5.13
C ALA A 590 10.72 36.24 -4.79
N LYS A 591 9.88 35.56 -5.58
CA LYS A 591 8.41 35.68 -5.50
C LYS A 591 7.69 34.44 -4.96
N ARG A 592 8.27 33.24 -5.01
CA ARG A 592 7.58 31.97 -4.67
C ARG A 592 6.97 31.92 -3.27
N LYS A 593 7.61 32.56 -2.28
CA LYS A 593 7.10 32.63 -0.91
C LYS A 593 5.87 33.54 -0.79
N GLU A 594 5.78 34.56 -1.63
CA GLU A 594 4.60 35.44 -1.72
C GLU A 594 3.45 34.72 -2.44
N TRP A 595 3.74 34.06 -3.57
CA TRP A 595 2.74 33.30 -4.32
C TRP A 595 2.07 32.21 -3.47
N ALA A 596 2.86 31.42 -2.73
CA ALA A 596 2.32 30.36 -1.87
C ALA A 596 1.42 30.87 -0.74
N ARG A 597 1.47 32.17 -0.43
CA ARG A 597 0.69 32.83 0.62
C ARG A 597 -0.40 33.75 0.07
N MET A 598 -0.64 33.72 -1.24
CA MET A 598 -1.75 34.43 -1.88
C MET A 598 -3.08 34.01 -1.26
N ASP A 599 -4.07 34.91 -1.27
CA ASP A 599 -5.44 34.60 -0.82
C ASP A 599 -6.02 33.42 -1.63
N PRO A 600 -6.44 32.31 -1.00
CA PRO A 600 -7.04 31.18 -1.69
C PRO A 600 -8.24 31.55 -2.57
N VAL A 601 -9.02 32.58 -2.18
CA VAL A 601 -10.19 33.03 -2.96
C VAL A 601 -9.75 33.62 -4.30
N GLU A 602 -8.66 34.39 -4.30
CA GLU A 602 -8.09 34.93 -5.54
C GLU A 602 -7.48 33.82 -6.41
N VAL A 603 -6.82 32.84 -5.80
CA VAL A 603 -6.30 31.66 -6.52
C VAL A 603 -7.44 30.87 -7.17
N SER A 604 -8.53 30.63 -6.45
CA SER A 604 -9.75 30.01 -6.98
C SER A 604 -10.34 30.80 -8.15
N ARG A 605 -10.42 32.14 -8.04
CA ARG A 605 -10.87 33.00 -9.14
C ARG A 605 -9.99 32.86 -10.38
N LEU A 606 -8.67 32.87 -10.21
CA LEU A 606 -7.72 32.70 -11.33
C LEU A 606 -7.80 31.30 -11.96
N TYR A 607 -8.05 30.26 -11.17
CA TYR A 607 -8.29 28.90 -11.66
C TYR A 607 -9.59 28.83 -12.50
N LYS A 608 -10.70 29.38 -11.99
CA LYS A 608 -11.98 29.44 -12.71
C LYS A 608 -11.91 30.29 -13.99
N ASP A 609 -11.06 31.32 -14.01
CA ASP A 609 -10.75 32.12 -15.20
C ASP A 609 -9.89 31.36 -16.25
N GLY A 610 -9.39 30.16 -15.93
CA GLY A 610 -8.49 29.38 -16.79
C GLY A 610 -7.06 29.92 -16.87
N LYS A 611 -6.67 30.82 -15.94
CA LYS A 611 -5.32 31.42 -15.90
C LYS A 611 -4.32 30.55 -15.15
N LEU A 612 -4.81 29.70 -14.26
CA LEU A 612 -4.04 28.71 -13.51
C LEU A 612 -4.61 27.34 -13.82
N ASP A 613 -3.74 26.35 -13.95
CA ASP A 613 -4.19 24.96 -13.93
C ASP A 613 -4.09 24.35 -12.52
N LYS A 614 -4.49 23.08 -12.44
CA LYS A 614 -4.49 22.30 -11.19
C LYS A 614 -3.09 22.22 -10.55
N LEU A 615 -2.03 22.10 -11.34
CA LEU A 615 -0.66 22.00 -10.84
C LEU A 615 -0.14 23.35 -10.34
N ASP A 616 -0.49 24.46 -11.00
CA ASP A 616 -0.15 25.80 -10.52
C ASP A 616 -0.76 26.06 -9.14
N VAL A 617 -2.06 25.79 -9.00
CA VAL A 617 -2.82 25.94 -7.74
C VAL A 617 -2.14 25.19 -6.60
N LEU A 618 -1.70 23.95 -6.86
CA LEU A 618 -1.06 23.09 -5.87
C LEU A 618 0.39 23.48 -5.56
N ARG A 619 1.24 23.55 -6.60
CA ARG A 619 2.70 23.65 -6.47
C ARG A 619 3.17 25.07 -6.20
N ARG A 620 2.48 26.07 -6.75
CA ARG A 620 2.88 27.48 -6.68
C ARG A 620 2.12 28.27 -5.62
N TYR A 621 0.83 27.99 -5.47
CA TYR A 621 -0.06 28.75 -4.58
C TYR A 621 -0.46 28.02 -3.29
N ALA A 622 -0.11 26.73 -3.18
CA ALA A 622 -0.40 25.89 -2.02
C ALA A 622 -1.89 25.94 -1.61
N VAL A 623 -2.80 25.74 -2.56
CA VAL A 623 -4.26 25.73 -2.34
C VAL A 623 -4.84 24.39 -2.77
N ILE A 624 -5.82 23.90 -2.03
CA ILE A 624 -6.66 22.76 -2.43
C ILE A 624 -8.04 23.29 -2.78
N LEU A 625 -8.50 22.99 -3.98
CA LEU A 625 -9.85 23.32 -4.43
C LEU A 625 -10.71 22.06 -4.48
N ASP A 626 -12.02 22.25 -4.47
CA ASP A 626 -12.92 21.26 -5.02
C ASP A 626 -12.69 21.21 -6.54
N TRP A 627 -12.21 20.08 -7.05
CA TRP A 627 -11.79 20.00 -8.45
C TRP A 627 -12.96 20.02 -9.44
N GLU A 628 -14.19 19.79 -8.97
CA GLU A 628 -15.40 19.89 -9.77
C GLU A 628 -15.88 21.34 -9.86
N THR A 629 -15.97 22.06 -8.74
CA THR A 629 -16.54 23.42 -8.73
C THR A 629 -15.49 24.54 -8.80
N GLY A 630 -14.23 24.23 -8.51
CA GLY A 630 -13.14 25.18 -8.35
C GLY A 630 -13.21 26.00 -7.05
N ASP A 631 -14.12 25.68 -6.13
CA ASP A 631 -14.27 26.40 -4.86
C ASP A 631 -13.15 26.08 -3.87
N VAL A 632 -12.83 27.04 -3.01
CA VAL A 632 -11.82 26.85 -1.95
C VAL A 632 -12.36 25.91 -0.89
N LEU A 633 -11.59 24.85 -0.60
CA LEU A 633 -11.80 24.03 0.59
C LEU A 633 -11.02 24.67 1.74
N GLU A 634 -11.68 25.50 2.55
CA GLU A 634 -11.01 26.40 3.52
C GLU A 634 -10.14 25.67 4.54
N LYS A 635 -10.68 24.68 5.26
CA LYS A 635 -9.91 23.96 6.29
C LYS A 635 -8.87 23.04 5.67
N THR A 636 -9.21 22.36 4.58
CA THR A 636 -8.30 21.52 3.80
C THR A 636 -7.11 22.35 3.31
N THR A 637 -7.35 23.54 2.75
CA THR A 637 -6.29 24.46 2.32
C THR A 637 -5.45 24.93 3.49
N ALA A 638 -6.04 25.24 4.64
CA ALA A 638 -5.29 25.62 5.83
C ALA A 638 -4.36 24.48 6.32
N GLN A 639 -4.86 23.25 6.39
CA GLN A 639 -4.09 22.05 6.76
C GLN A 639 -2.97 21.75 5.75
N PHE A 640 -3.27 21.90 4.45
CA PHE A 640 -2.28 21.72 3.39
C PHE A 640 -1.18 22.78 3.46
N ARG A 641 -1.52 24.05 3.70
CA ARG A 641 -0.54 25.13 3.86
C ARG A 641 0.36 24.97 5.07
N GLU A 642 -0.17 24.50 6.20
CA GLU A 642 0.65 24.16 7.37
C GLU A 642 1.72 23.11 7.02
N SER A 643 1.29 22.05 6.32
CA SER A 643 2.17 20.98 5.86
C SER A 643 3.20 21.47 4.84
N PHE A 644 2.76 22.27 3.87
CA PHE A 644 3.59 22.83 2.80
C PHE A 644 4.63 23.83 3.35
N GLU A 645 4.25 24.66 4.33
CA GLU A 645 5.17 25.58 5.00
C GLU A 645 6.30 24.82 5.70
N LYS A 646 5.97 23.75 6.44
CA LYS A 646 6.94 22.92 7.17
C LYS A 646 7.88 22.14 6.25
N ARG A 647 7.35 21.50 5.21
CA ARG A 647 8.10 20.55 4.36
C ARG A 647 8.82 21.21 3.18
N THR A 648 8.29 22.34 2.72
CA THR A 648 8.71 22.97 1.47
C THR A 648 9.22 24.39 1.71
N ILE A 649 8.38 25.33 2.14
CA ILE A 649 8.76 26.76 2.21
C ILE A 649 9.91 27.02 3.21
N ALA A 650 9.88 26.36 4.37
CA ALA A 650 10.92 26.50 5.40
C ALA A 650 12.31 26.03 4.94
N ARG A 651 12.39 25.32 3.81
CA ARG A 651 13.62 24.75 3.24
C ARG A 651 14.12 25.49 2.01
N TRP A 652 13.32 26.42 1.50
CA TRP A 652 13.69 27.29 0.39
C TRP A 652 14.64 28.40 0.84
N SER A 653 15.77 28.54 0.13
CA SER A 653 16.65 29.72 0.21
C SER A 653 15.86 30.99 -0.09
#